data_AF-A0A267EWT9-F1
#
_entry.id   AF-A0A267EWT9-F1
#
_cell.length_a   1.000
_cell.length_b   1.000
_cell.length_c   1.000
_cell.angle_alpha   90.00
_cell.angle_beta   90.00
_cell.angle_gamma   90.00
#
_symmetry.space_group_name_H-M   'P 1'
#
loop_
_entity.id
_entity.type
_entity.pdbx_description
1 polymer ?
#
loop_
_entity_poly.entity_id
_entity_poly.type
_entity_poly.pdbx_seq_one_letter_code
_entity_poly.pdbx_strand_id
1 'polypeptide(L)'
;MTGKDTTISRLNRELETLKEEVKSRDLTISALQAKFARIKDTKREEEEREAREKELMALRTKFKDAEARANGLQESCRQAKEELEAAKTVALREESARQKLRQELDELQAQVADGQRTERLAKADAQHATQRLERFRNRVATVAYSAPGLRVPEQEATDDQLLELLKRSVEERTEFQRRVGELKESLKLAEASVTKTDSGIQRWRVQLKDAFARLTEKGRLARNLRDELARLTAESTEEALQPLRDAVLLDLQAQVQWQQEIEDAVERCGAPVRLSPESPAHHVTQLYSRWQDALNERERLRSRIAELESQAAADRESLEARLAGETEARVAEALEKAAAEAAREQQRVIDDVVATETERREAAVAHERGTIAELQGRLAALQRALEEREAERADDLSEAQSAVERLSEKEATEAELRRDVARLTVEKEEALASAEELVRAAEARHEKEAQGFKDQVKQHSVTICHMEERLTKVVKQNKQLQEELNQARQEASELRGQQEAASARRREAATTPKVIVQRPTAELAVMERTVVGLRQENSNLKETVQSQRQEMESLRRDLQGMSARLSDIRGELTDQQKEELEGSKHRLREVEAELAEKKEKLAKLTEVAENQAAQLAEARAQQEKHRSALGRMQSALDRTEVGSKDLEARLEAERCRADEAAARTCEEERIAAEMSSLGHQCRGERHAEVIAHQKEALSELRKRLKELERTRPSAAASQDQAAQQQQVTLLKKELAELRAKQAMAETRPAIGGASAGDARQLGASGVARIASSAADLEAERAAHKETRDCLELSEHTYLSLLRGLASGLELESVQGLRSMAHLPRDERDRLAREREEAASLLTQRVRLFKERLGRKEDLLQGYERDLAKLRQAEELAGKRSHQVDSLAQDLRSRGEEVDLLRESLSRTKDVLNQEKRINTAIKQKKALHSGQNLAATTARGSLGAGASGGAHCPPEDVHAKEEAKKRAIREKIKRKDYEIRTLKAELMSREKDLSSASSRLVNLESTLGLPHESELTAES
;
A
#
# COMPACT_ATOMS: atom_id res chain seq x y z
N MET A 1 -31.45 2.95 71.67
CA MET A 1 -32.15 2.83 70.38
C MET A 1 -31.72 4.01 69.51
N THR A 2 -30.45 4.09 69.13
CA THR A 2 -29.83 5.35 68.64
C THR A 2 -28.59 5.20 67.74
N GLY A 3 -27.92 4.03 67.68
CA GLY A 3 -26.70 3.84 66.87
C GLY A 3 -26.75 2.67 65.88
N LYS A 4 -27.43 1.56 66.25
CA LYS A 4 -27.67 0.43 65.34
C LYS A 4 -28.80 0.74 64.35
N ASP A 5 -29.84 1.41 64.83
CA ASP A 5 -31.03 1.74 64.05
C ASP A 5 -30.73 2.74 62.91
N THR A 6 -29.81 3.67 63.16
CA THR A 6 -29.32 4.65 62.17
C THR A 6 -28.36 4.04 61.15
N THR A 7 -27.47 3.14 61.55
CA THR A 7 -26.59 2.40 60.63
C THR A 7 -27.37 1.40 59.78
N ILE A 8 -28.32 0.65 60.35
CA ILE A 8 -29.27 -0.18 59.58
C ILE A 8 -30.09 0.68 58.60
N SER A 9 -30.57 1.85 59.02
CA SER A 9 -31.30 2.77 58.13
C SER A 9 -30.42 3.38 57.03
N ARG A 10 -29.10 3.40 57.18
CA ARG A 10 -28.16 3.81 56.13
C ARG A 10 -27.91 2.65 55.16
N LEU A 11 -27.55 1.48 55.69
CA LEU A 11 -27.32 0.25 54.93
C LEU A 11 -28.55 -0.18 54.11
N ASN A 12 -29.76 0.02 54.64
CA ASN A 12 -31.00 -0.25 53.89
C ASN A 12 -31.21 0.74 52.73
N ARG A 13 -30.78 2.00 52.85
CA ARG A 13 -30.82 2.95 51.71
C ARG A 13 -29.77 2.59 50.67
N GLU A 14 -28.56 2.26 51.10
CA GLU A 14 -27.47 1.78 50.25
C GLU A 14 -27.88 0.49 49.51
N LEU A 15 -28.58 -0.43 50.18
CA LEU A 15 -29.17 -1.63 49.57
C LEU A 15 -30.25 -1.32 48.54
N GLU A 16 -31.18 -0.39 48.81
CA GLU A 16 -32.21 -0.08 47.82
C GLU A 16 -31.62 0.67 46.60
N THR A 17 -30.65 1.58 46.80
CA THR A 17 -29.92 2.18 45.67
C THR A 17 -29.14 1.14 44.88
N LEU A 18 -28.50 0.17 45.54
CA LEU A 18 -27.81 -0.93 44.85
C LEU A 18 -28.79 -1.86 44.11
N LYS A 19 -29.99 -2.12 44.64
CA LYS A 19 -31.04 -2.86 43.93
C LYS A 19 -31.61 -2.08 42.73
N GLU A 20 -31.70 -0.77 42.83
CA GLU A 20 -32.16 0.10 41.73
C GLU A 20 -31.09 0.22 40.65
N GLU A 21 -29.82 0.33 41.02
CA GLU A 21 -28.68 0.18 40.13
C GLU A 21 -28.65 -1.20 39.45
N VAL A 22 -28.78 -2.30 40.18
CA VAL A 22 -28.83 -3.66 39.61
C VAL A 22 -30.00 -3.79 38.63
N LYS A 23 -31.22 -3.37 39.00
CA LYS A 23 -32.37 -3.35 38.07
C LYS A 23 -32.10 -2.50 36.82
N SER A 24 -31.41 -1.37 36.95
CA SER A 24 -31.04 -0.54 35.79
C SER A 24 -29.99 -1.22 34.90
N ARG A 25 -29.01 -1.92 35.50
CA ARG A 25 -28.02 -2.73 34.79
C ARG A 25 -28.69 -3.92 34.09
N ASP A 26 -29.59 -4.64 34.77
CA ASP A 26 -30.39 -5.72 34.18
C ASP A 26 -31.24 -5.23 32.98
N LEU A 27 -31.83 -4.03 33.08
CA LEU A 27 -32.57 -3.40 31.99
C LEU A 27 -31.65 -2.98 30.83
N THR A 28 -30.45 -2.45 31.08
CA THR A 28 -29.50 -2.12 30.00
C THR A 28 -28.91 -3.38 29.36
N ILE A 29 -28.60 -4.42 30.13
CA ILE A 29 -28.18 -5.75 29.64
C ILE A 29 -29.29 -6.36 28.79
N SER A 30 -30.54 -6.34 29.25
CA SER A 30 -31.70 -6.82 28.47
C SER A 30 -31.88 -6.03 27.17
N ALA A 31 -31.71 -4.70 27.20
CA ALA A 31 -31.77 -3.85 26.02
C ALA A 31 -30.59 -4.07 25.05
N LEU A 32 -29.40 -4.39 25.56
CA LEU A 32 -28.23 -4.77 24.76
C LEU A 32 -28.40 -6.16 24.14
N GLN A 33 -28.87 -7.15 24.89
CA GLN A 33 -29.22 -8.47 24.36
C GLN A 33 -30.30 -8.38 23.26
N ALA A 34 -31.32 -7.54 23.44
CA ALA A 34 -32.31 -7.27 22.40
C ALA A 34 -31.72 -6.56 21.17
N LYS A 35 -30.71 -5.68 21.33
CA LYS A 35 -29.96 -5.10 20.20
C LYS A 35 -29.09 -6.15 19.51
N PHE A 36 -28.37 -7.01 20.24
CA PHE A 36 -27.55 -8.08 19.67
C PHE A 36 -28.39 -9.14 18.94
N ALA A 37 -29.57 -9.49 19.45
CA ALA A 37 -30.54 -10.33 18.75
C ALA A 37 -30.94 -9.68 17.42
N ARG A 38 -31.35 -8.40 17.42
CA ARG A 38 -31.68 -7.67 16.19
C ARG A 38 -30.50 -7.62 15.20
N ILE A 39 -29.28 -7.35 15.65
CA ILE A 39 -28.08 -7.33 14.80
C ILE A 39 -27.77 -8.72 14.21
N LYS A 40 -28.03 -9.80 14.97
CA LYS A 40 -27.88 -11.18 14.49
C LYS A 40 -28.94 -11.52 13.44
N ASP A 41 -30.17 -11.06 13.62
CA ASP A 41 -31.27 -11.32 12.70
C ASP A 41 -31.19 -10.42 11.45
N THR A 42 -30.73 -9.16 11.53
CA THR A 42 -30.43 -8.37 10.31
C THR A 42 -29.30 -8.99 9.50
N LYS A 43 -28.24 -9.54 10.14
CA LYS A 43 -27.19 -10.29 9.44
C LYS A 43 -27.72 -11.53 8.73
N ARG A 44 -28.67 -12.26 9.35
CA ARG A 44 -29.35 -13.39 8.69
C ARG A 44 -30.20 -12.92 7.50
N GLU A 45 -30.92 -11.81 7.63
CA GLU A 45 -31.65 -11.23 6.49
C GLU A 45 -30.70 -10.76 5.38
N GLU A 46 -29.51 -10.25 5.71
CA GLU A 46 -28.45 -9.87 4.75
C GLU A 46 -27.88 -11.10 4.04
N GLU A 47 -27.54 -12.17 4.78
CA GLU A 47 -27.11 -13.47 4.24
C GLU A 47 -28.20 -14.09 3.32
N GLU A 48 -29.48 -14.03 3.71
CA GLU A 48 -30.59 -14.47 2.87
C GLU A 48 -30.81 -13.58 1.64
N ARG A 49 -30.61 -12.26 1.74
CA ARG A 49 -30.68 -11.33 0.60
C ARG A 49 -29.56 -11.65 -0.40
N GLU A 50 -28.33 -11.82 0.07
CA GLU A 50 -27.21 -12.24 -0.78
C GLU A 50 -27.46 -13.59 -1.46
N ALA A 51 -28.03 -14.57 -0.75
CA ALA A 51 -28.40 -15.86 -1.33
C ALA A 51 -29.43 -15.70 -2.44
N ARG A 52 -30.51 -14.95 -2.19
CA ARG A 52 -31.55 -14.62 -3.18
C ARG A 52 -31.01 -13.85 -4.38
N GLU A 53 -30.06 -12.93 -4.18
CA GLU A 53 -29.40 -12.21 -5.28
C GLU A 53 -28.52 -13.13 -6.13
N LYS A 54 -27.76 -14.04 -5.51
CA LYS A 54 -26.95 -15.06 -6.21
C LYS A 54 -27.86 -15.99 -7.03
N GLU A 55 -29.00 -16.41 -6.48
CA GLU A 55 -30.02 -17.18 -7.20
C GLU A 55 -30.66 -16.38 -8.35
N LEU A 56 -31.05 -15.12 -8.12
CA LEU A 56 -31.61 -14.25 -9.17
C LEU A 56 -30.63 -14.01 -10.31
N MET A 57 -29.33 -13.86 -10.03
CA MET A 57 -28.30 -13.74 -11.06
C MET A 57 -28.10 -15.07 -11.82
N ALA A 58 -28.12 -16.21 -11.13
CA ALA A 58 -28.07 -17.53 -11.78
C ALA A 58 -29.34 -17.87 -12.58
N LEU A 59 -30.50 -17.31 -12.23
CA LEU A 59 -31.73 -17.39 -13.02
C LEU A 59 -31.68 -16.45 -14.23
N ARG A 60 -31.12 -15.24 -14.08
CA ARG A 60 -30.91 -14.29 -15.19
C ARG A 60 -29.96 -14.80 -16.25
N THR A 61 -28.87 -15.49 -15.88
CA THR A 61 -27.98 -16.13 -16.88
C THR A 61 -28.70 -17.27 -17.58
N LYS A 62 -29.31 -18.21 -16.85
CA LYS A 62 -30.11 -19.30 -17.43
C LYS A 62 -31.23 -18.81 -18.36
N PHE A 63 -31.86 -17.68 -18.04
CA PHE A 63 -32.86 -17.03 -18.90
C PHE A 63 -32.22 -16.52 -20.19
N LYS A 64 -31.13 -15.74 -20.13
CA LYS A 64 -30.40 -15.27 -21.31
C LYS A 64 -29.91 -16.41 -22.20
N ASP A 65 -29.42 -17.50 -21.60
CA ASP A 65 -28.98 -18.68 -22.34
C ASP A 65 -30.17 -19.38 -23.03
N ALA A 66 -31.36 -19.37 -22.41
CA ALA A 66 -32.58 -19.92 -23.00
C ALA A 66 -33.15 -19.02 -24.10
N GLU A 67 -33.09 -17.70 -23.92
CA GLU A 67 -33.46 -16.67 -24.90
C GLU A 67 -32.56 -16.73 -26.14
N ALA A 68 -31.24 -16.84 -25.96
CA ALA A 68 -30.28 -17.06 -27.06
C ALA A 68 -30.56 -18.36 -27.83
N ARG A 69 -30.86 -19.46 -27.12
CA ARG A 69 -31.27 -20.73 -27.76
C ARG A 69 -32.62 -20.61 -28.49
N ALA A 70 -33.59 -19.89 -27.94
CA ALA A 70 -34.88 -19.67 -28.58
C ALA A 70 -34.75 -18.84 -29.86
N ASN A 71 -33.93 -17.79 -29.83
CA ASN A 71 -33.63 -16.95 -31.00
C ASN A 71 -32.91 -17.76 -32.09
N GLY A 72 -31.89 -18.56 -31.74
CA GLY A 72 -31.22 -19.44 -32.70
C GLY A 72 -32.17 -20.48 -33.33
N LEU A 73 -33.05 -21.10 -32.53
CA LEU A 73 -34.09 -21.99 -33.05
C LEU A 73 -35.09 -21.26 -33.95
N GLN A 74 -35.46 -20.02 -33.62
CA GLN A 74 -36.33 -19.19 -34.45
C GLN A 74 -35.67 -18.81 -35.79
N GLU A 75 -34.37 -18.54 -35.81
CA GLU A 75 -33.60 -18.30 -37.05
C GLU A 75 -33.50 -19.56 -37.91
N SER A 76 -33.19 -20.73 -37.34
CA SER A 76 -33.23 -22.00 -38.07
C SER A 76 -34.64 -22.33 -38.58
N CYS A 77 -35.68 -22.05 -37.82
CA CYS A 77 -37.07 -22.17 -38.26
C CYS A 77 -37.47 -21.14 -39.33
N ARG A 78 -36.75 -20.01 -39.47
CA ARG A 78 -36.93 -19.06 -40.57
C ARG A 78 -36.24 -19.58 -41.84
N GLN A 79 -34.97 -19.98 -41.72
CA GLN A 79 -34.18 -20.56 -42.81
C GLN A 79 -34.89 -21.79 -43.43
N ALA A 80 -35.33 -22.75 -42.61
CA ALA A 80 -36.04 -23.93 -43.08
C ALA A 80 -37.39 -23.63 -43.76
N LYS A 81 -38.04 -22.49 -43.45
CA LYS A 81 -39.24 -22.03 -44.16
C LYS A 81 -38.88 -21.38 -45.50
N GLU A 82 -37.83 -20.57 -45.54
CA GLU A 82 -37.34 -19.94 -46.77
C GLU A 82 -36.86 -20.99 -47.79
N GLU A 83 -36.15 -22.03 -47.33
CA GLU A 83 -35.79 -23.21 -48.12
C GLU A 83 -37.02 -24.01 -48.59
N LEU A 84 -38.02 -24.21 -47.73
CA LEU A 84 -39.25 -24.93 -48.09
C LEU A 84 -40.08 -24.17 -49.14
N GLU A 85 -40.22 -22.85 -49.04
CA GLU A 85 -40.88 -22.05 -50.07
C GLU A 85 -40.07 -22.01 -51.37
N ALA A 86 -38.74 -21.89 -51.30
CA ALA A 86 -37.88 -22.01 -52.47
C ALA A 86 -38.11 -23.34 -53.21
N ALA A 87 -38.08 -24.46 -52.48
CA ALA A 87 -38.34 -25.81 -53.00
C ALA A 87 -39.74 -25.94 -53.63
N LYS A 88 -40.79 -25.39 -52.98
CA LYS A 88 -42.15 -25.33 -53.56
C LYS A 88 -42.18 -24.57 -54.88
N THR A 89 -41.49 -23.44 -55.01
CA THR A 89 -41.45 -22.71 -56.30
C THR A 89 -40.72 -23.48 -57.38
N VAL A 90 -39.74 -24.34 -57.06
CA VAL A 90 -39.09 -25.23 -58.03
C VAL A 90 -40.06 -26.35 -58.45
N ALA A 91 -40.71 -27.02 -57.49
CA ALA A 91 -41.68 -28.07 -57.77
C ALA A 91 -42.85 -27.61 -58.65
N LEU A 92 -43.41 -26.41 -58.39
CA LEU A 92 -44.46 -25.81 -59.22
C LEU A 92 -43.99 -25.49 -60.65
N ARG A 93 -42.74 -25.03 -60.82
CA ARG A 93 -42.15 -24.82 -62.16
C ARG A 93 -42.01 -26.16 -62.89
N GLU A 94 -41.49 -27.20 -62.24
CA GLU A 94 -41.38 -28.54 -62.83
C GLU A 94 -42.75 -29.11 -63.22
N GLU A 95 -43.77 -28.98 -62.36
CA GLU A 95 -45.12 -29.47 -62.66
C GLU A 95 -45.72 -28.74 -63.87
N SER A 96 -45.55 -27.42 -63.97
CA SER A 96 -45.98 -26.65 -65.15
C SER A 96 -45.26 -27.07 -66.44
N ALA A 97 -43.99 -27.46 -66.36
CA ALA A 97 -43.23 -27.99 -67.49
C ALA A 97 -43.69 -29.40 -67.90
N ARG A 98 -43.95 -30.27 -66.91
CA ARG A 98 -44.51 -31.63 -67.13
C ARG A 98 -45.91 -31.59 -67.73
N GLN A 99 -46.72 -30.57 -67.41
CA GLN A 99 -48.04 -30.39 -68.03
C GLN A 99 -47.93 -29.99 -69.51
N LYS A 100 -47.02 -29.06 -69.86
CA LYS A 100 -46.76 -28.69 -71.28
C LYS A 100 -46.26 -29.86 -72.10
N LEU A 101 -45.28 -30.61 -71.59
CA LEU A 101 -44.75 -31.81 -72.26
C LEU A 101 -45.81 -32.91 -72.47
N ARG A 102 -46.86 -32.98 -71.63
CA ARG A 102 -48.01 -33.87 -71.87
C ARG A 102 -48.89 -33.35 -73.00
N GLN A 103 -49.21 -32.05 -73.01
CA GLN A 103 -50.00 -31.43 -74.07
C GLN A 103 -49.34 -31.59 -75.46
N GLU A 104 -48.04 -31.31 -75.56
CA GLU A 104 -47.24 -31.50 -76.77
C GLU A 104 -47.26 -32.98 -77.25
N LEU A 105 -47.23 -33.93 -76.31
CA LEU A 105 -47.24 -35.37 -76.60
C LEU A 105 -48.63 -35.87 -77.04
N ASP A 106 -49.71 -35.32 -76.46
CA ASP A 106 -51.10 -35.62 -76.88
C ASP A 106 -51.40 -35.02 -78.27
N GLU A 107 -50.92 -33.81 -78.56
CA GLU A 107 -51.03 -33.18 -79.89
C GLU A 107 -50.28 -33.99 -80.97
N LEU A 108 -49.09 -34.50 -80.66
CA LEU A 108 -48.34 -35.38 -81.57
C LEU A 108 -49.04 -36.72 -81.80
N GLN A 109 -49.68 -37.31 -80.79
CA GLN A 109 -50.48 -38.52 -80.96
C GLN A 109 -51.69 -38.30 -81.89
N ALA A 110 -52.37 -37.16 -81.77
CA ALA A 110 -53.47 -36.80 -82.67
C ALA A 110 -53.00 -36.67 -84.14
N GLN A 111 -51.85 -36.00 -84.36
CA GLN A 111 -51.26 -35.87 -85.71
C GLN A 111 -50.88 -37.23 -86.31
N VAL A 112 -50.36 -38.17 -85.51
CA VAL A 112 -50.07 -39.54 -85.98
C VAL A 112 -51.36 -40.30 -86.32
N ALA A 113 -52.44 -40.12 -85.58
CA ALA A 113 -53.73 -40.76 -85.86
C ALA A 113 -54.35 -40.31 -87.19
N ASP A 114 -54.32 -39.00 -87.48
CA ASP A 114 -54.78 -38.46 -88.77
C ASP A 114 -53.83 -38.83 -89.93
N GLY A 115 -52.52 -38.93 -89.67
CA GLY A 115 -51.55 -39.51 -90.59
C GLY A 115 -51.92 -40.95 -90.99
N GLN A 116 -52.21 -41.82 -90.02
CA GLN A 116 -52.66 -43.19 -90.31
C GLN A 116 -54.03 -43.24 -91.00
N ARG A 117 -54.91 -42.27 -90.75
CA ARG A 117 -56.24 -42.19 -91.39
C ARG A 117 -56.13 -41.80 -92.87
N THR A 118 -55.29 -40.81 -93.18
CA THR A 118 -55.00 -40.38 -94.56
C THR A 118 -54.23 -41.44 -95.34
N GLU A 119 -53.29 -42.15 -94.69
CA GLU A 119 -52.60 -43.32 -95.27
C GLU A 119 -53.57 -44.43 -95.71
N ARG A 120 -54.59 -44.75 -94.89
CA ARG A 120 -55.60 -45.77 -95.21
C ARG A 120 -56.49 -45.37 -96.39
N LEU A 121 -56.84 -44.10 -96.51
CA LEU A 121 -57.57 -43.56 -97.67
C LEU A 121 -56.73 -43.64 -98.95
N ALA A 122 -55.50 -43.13 -98.92
CA ALA A 122 -54.59 -43.18 -100.06
C ALA A 122 -54.31 -44.62 -100.55
N LYS A 123 -54.26 -45.60 -99.62
CA LYS A 123 -54.14 -47.03 -99.97
C LYS A 123 -55.36 -47.58 -100.72
N ALA A 124 -56.57 -47.12 -100.40
CA ALA A 124 -57.78 -47.54 -101.12
C ALA A 124 -57.84 -46.95 -102.54
N ASP A 125 -57.53 -45.65 -102.69
CA ASP A 125 -57.47 -44.99 -103.99
C ASP A 125 -56.40 -45.60 -104.92
N ALA A 126 -55.23 -45.95 -104.36
CA ALA A 126 -54.15 -46.62 -105.09
C ALA A 126 -54.58 -48.00 -105.63
N GLN A 127 -55.32 -48.80 -104.85
CA GLN A 127 -55.87 -50.09 -105.29
C GLN A 127 -56.88 -49.92 -106.44
N HIS A 128 -57.65 -48.83 -106.44
CA HIS A 128 -58.62 -48.57 -107.51
C HIS A 128 -57.96 -48.07 -108.80
N ALA A 129 -56.73 -47.55 -108.72
CA ALA A 129 -55.91 -47.13 -109.86
C ALA A 129 -55.15 -48.30 -110.51
N THR A 130 -54.54 -49.22 -109.75
CA THR A 130 -53.79 -50.36 -110.31
C THR A 130 -54.65 -51.25 -111.20
N GLN A 131 -55.88 -51.56 -110.80
CA GLN A 131 -56.83 -52.37 -111.58
C GLN A 131 -57.21 -51.75 -112.95
N ARG A 132 -56.94 -50.46 -113.16
CA ARG A 132 -57.11 -49.80 -114.47
C ARG A 132 -55.85 -49.89 -115.33
N LEU A 133 -54.67 -49.79 -114.72
CA LEU A 133 -53.38 -49.94 -115.40
C LEU A 133 -53.18 -51.37 -115.92
N GLU A 134 -53.48 -52.39 -115.11
CA GLU A 134 -53.35 -53.82 -115.47
C GLU A 134 -54.09 -54.23 -116.77
N ARG A 135 -55.10 -53.45 -117.20
CA ARG A 135 -55.85 -53.70 -118.45
C ARG A 135 -55.24 -53.01 -119.68
N PHE A 136 -54.41 -51.99 -119.49
CA PHE A 136 -53.63 -51.34 -120.55
C PHE A 136 -52.32 -52.14 -120.74
N ARG A 137 -51.67 -52.45 -119.61
CA ARG A 137 -50.47 -53.28 -119.41
C ARG A 137 -50.36 -54.46 -120.38
N ASN A 138 -51.36 -55.31 -120.35
CA ASN A 138 -51.37 -56.59 -121.06
C ASN A 138 -51.60 -56.45 -122.58
N ARG A 139 -51.81 -55.24 -123.12
CA ARG A 139 -51.81 -54.93 -124.56
C ARG A 139 -50.48 -54.34 -125.04
N VAL A 140 -49.76 -53.60 -124.20
CA VAL A 140 -48.43 -53.06 -124.54
C VAL A 140 -47.37 -54.16 -124.45
N ALA A 141 -47.52 -55.08 -123.48
CA ALA A 141 -46.56 -56.16 -123.24
C ALA A 141 -46.35 -57.07 -124.47
N THR A 142 -47.40 -57.33 -125.24
CA THR A 142 -47.35 -58.20 -126.43
C THR A 142 -46.51 -57.63 -127.58
N VAL A 143 -46.27 -56.31 -127.60
CA VAL A 143 -45.59 -55.62 -128.71
C VAL A 143 -44.09 -55.39 -128.42
N ALA A 144 -43.70 -55.24 -127.16
CA ALA A 144 -42.31 -54.92 -126.80
C ALA A 144 -41.33 -56.10 -126.93
N TYR A 145 -41.80 -57.34 -126.74
CA TYR A 145 -40.93 -58.53 -126.63
C TYR A 145 -40.75 -59.34 -127.93
N SER A 146 -41.05 -58.75 -129.10
CA SER A 146 -40.87 -59.40 -130.40
C SER A 146 -39.51 -59.12 -131.08
N ALA A 147 -38.55 -58.49 -130.38
CA ALA A 147 -37.24 -58.12 -130.93
C ALA A 147 -36.12 -59.12 -130.55
N PRO A 148 -35.14 -59.41 -131.43
CA PRO A 148 -34.11 -60.40 -131.16
C PRO A 148 -33.25 -60.07 -129.92
N GLY A 149 -33.15 -61.01 -128.99
CA GLY A 149 -32.32 -60.91 -127.77
C GLY A 149 -33.05 -60.54 -126.49
N LEU A 150 -34.31 -60.06 -126.58
CA LEU A 150 -35.16 -59.85 -125.41
C LEU A 150 -35.95 -61.14 -125.08
N ARG A 151 -36.06 -61.49 -123.79
CA ARG A 151 -36.94 -62.56 -123.31
C ARG A 151 -38.27 -61.98 -122.86
N VAL A 152 -39.36 -62.70 -123.14
CA VAL A 152 -40.68 -62.43 -122.56
C VAL A 152 -40.58 -62.62 -121.03
N PRO A 153 -41.04 -61.66 -120.21
CA PRO A 153 -41.03 -61.80 -118.75
C PRO A 153 -42.00 -62.86 -118.24
N GLU A 154 -41.63 -63.56 -117.17
CA GLU A 154 -42.47 -64.58 -116.52
C GLU A 154 -43.45 -63.98 -115.48
N GLN A 155 -43.54 -62.65 -115.43
CA GLN A 155 -44.49 -61.85 -114.64
C GLN A 155 -44.95 -60.65 -115.48
N GLU A 156 -46.12 -60.07 -115.20
CA GLU A 156 -46.64 -58.93 -115.97
C GLU A 156 -45.67 -57.72 -115.96
N ALA A 157 -45.48 -57.04 -117.09
CA ALA A 157 -44.62 -55.84 -117.23
C ALA A 157 -45.47 -54.57 -117.34
N THR A 158 -45.24 -53.51 -116.53
CA THR A 158 -46.14 -52.33 -116.49
C THR A 158 -46.09 -51.48 -117.77
N ASP A 159 -47.16 -50.71 -118.06
CA ASP A 159 -47.22 -49.81 -119.22
C ASP A 159 -46.06 -48.83 -119.28
N ASP A 160 -45.75 -48.19 -118.16
CA ASP A 160 -44.59 -47.31 -118.05
C ASP A 160 -43.30 -48.11 -118.20
N GLN A 161 -43.15 -49.30 -117.59
CA GLN A 161 -41.97 -50.14 -117.86
C GLN A 161 -41.81 -50.45 -119.35
N LEU A 162 -42.89 -50.60 -120.12
CA LEU A 162 -42.83 -50.98 -121.54
C LEU A 162 -42.60 -49.78 -122.47
N LEU A 163 -43.39 -48.71 -122.32
CA LEU A 163 -43.23 -47.48 -123.10
C LEU A 163 -41.97 -46.71 -122.69
N GLU A 164 -41.62 -46.72 -121.41
CA GLU A 164 -40.40 -46.11 -120.92
C GLU A 164 -39.17 -46.99 -121.17
N LEU A 165 -39.23 -48.33 -121.25
CA LEU A 165 -38.12 -49.13 -121.82
C LEU A 165 -37.88 -48.77 -123.30
N LEU A 166 -38.96 -48.67 -124.10
CA LEU A 166 -38.86 -48.33 -125.52
C LEU A 166 -38.32 -46.91 -125.73
N LYS A 167 -38.74 -45.93 -124.90
CA LYS A 167 -38.20 -44.57 -124.93
C LYS A 167 -36.79 -44.49 -124.36
N ARG A 168 -36.54 -44.97 -123.13
CA ARG A 168 -35.20 -45.01 -122.51
C ARG A 168 -34.17 -45.69 -123.41
N SER A 169 -34.50 -46.79 -124.09
CA SER A 169 -33.55 -47.45 -125.01
C SER A 169 -33.01 -46.53 -126.12
N VAL A 170 -33.73 -45.46 -126.48
CA VAL A 170 -33.34 -44.44 -127.47
C VAL A 170 -32.87 -43.14 -126.78
N GLU A 171 -33.60 -42.69 -125.77
CA GLU A 171 -33.35 -41.47 -125.00
C GLU A 171 -32.11 -41.63 -124.09
N GLU A 172 -31.98 -42.69 -123.31
CA GLU A 172 -30.73 -43.01 -122.58
C GLU A 172 -29.56 -43.18 -123.54
N ARG A 173 -29.73 -43.80 -124.72
CA ARG A 173 -28.62 -44.04 -125.64
C ARG A 173 -28.05 -42.76 -126.24
N THR A 174 -28.91 -41.77 -126.47
CA THR A 174 -28.52 -40.43 -126.96
C THR A 174 -28.11 -39.51 -125.81
N GLU A 175 -28.78 -39.57 -124.66
CA GLU A 175 -28.35 -38.93 -123.41
C GLU A 175 -26.97 -39.42 -122.97
N PHE A 176 -26.68 -40.72 -122.94
CA PHE A 176 -25.36 -41.24 -122.53
C PHE A 176 -24.25 -40.72 -123.43
N GLN A 177 -24.47 -40.63 -124.75
CA GLN A 177 -23.47 -40.05 -125.65
C GLN A 177 -23.25 -38.56 -125.37
N ARG A 178 -24.32 -37.79 -125.11
CA ARG A 178 -24.22 -36.38 -124.69
C ARG A 178 -23.56 -36.24 -123.32
N ARG A 179 -23.98 -37.01 -122.31
CA ARG A 179 -23.42 -37.05 -120.94
C ARG A 179 -21.94 -37.43 -120.97
N VAL A 180 -21.51 -38.37 -121.82
CA VAL A 180 -20.10 -38.74 -121.98
C VAL A 180 -19.30 -37.61 -122.67
N GLY A 181 -19.94 -36.75 -123.47
CA GLY A 181 -19.34 -35.49 -123.94
C GLY A 181 -19.21 -34.48 -122.81
N GLU A 182 -20.32 -34.13 -122.17
CA GLU A 182 -20.41 -33.18 -121.05
C GLU A 182 -19.45 -33.56 -119.90
N LEU A 183 -19.39 -34.84 -119.53
CA LEU A 183 -18.49 -35.36 -118.49
C LEU A 183 -17.01 -35.29 -118.89
N LYS A 184 -16.68 -35.39 -120.18
CA LYS A 184 -15.29 -35.21 -120.66
C LYS A 184 -14.87 -33.74 -120.64
N GLU A 185 -15.79 -32.82 -120.87
CA GLU A 185 -15.49 -31.38 -120.75
C GLU A 185 -15.47 -30.93 -119.28
N SER A 186 -16.39 -31.42 -118.45
CA SER A 186 -16.35 -31.17 -117.01
C SER A 186 -15.12 -31.80 -116.34
N LEU A 187 -14.66 -32.97 -116.80
CA LEU A 187 -13.41 -33.58 -116.33
C LEU A 187 -12.20 -32.71 -116.68
N LYS A 188 -12.07 -32.23 -117.92
CA LYS A 188 -10.99 -31.31 -118.31
C LYS A 188 -11.01 -29.99 -117.52
N LEU A 189 -12.20 -29.44 -117.27
CA LEU A 189 -12.36 -28.26 -116.42
C LEU A 189 -11.99 -28.54 -114.95
N ALA A 190 -12.34 -29.72 -114.43
CA ALA A 190 -11.94 -30.17 -113.11
C ALA A 190 -10.40 -30.36 -113.03
N GLU A 191 -9.77 -31.04 -113.98
CA GLU A 191 -8.31 -31.22 -114.08
C GLU A 191 -7.57 -29.87 -114.16
N ALA A 192 -8.09 -28.92 -114.94
CA ALA A 192 -7.58 -27.55 -114.99
C ALA A 192 -7.74 -26.80 -113.66
N SER A 193 -8.85 -27.01 -112.93
CA SER A 193 -9.03 -26.41 -111.61
C SER A 193 -8.11 -27.03 -110.56
N VAL A 194 -7.93 -28.36 -110.57
CA VAL A 194 -7.06 -29.09 -109.64
C VAL A 194 -5.60 -28.68 -109.83
N THR A 195 -5.09 -28.70 -111.07
CA THR A 195 -3.72 -28.28 -111.39
C THR A 195 -3.46 -26.81 -111.03
N LYS A 196 -4.46 -25.94 -111.20
CA LYS A 196 -4.39 -24.56 -110.69
C LYS A 196 -4.27 -24.53 -109.16
N THR A 197 -5.14 -25.21 -108.42
CA THR A 197 -5.11 -25.22 -106.95
C THR A 197 -3.83 -25.81 -106.37
N ASP A 198 -3.24 -26.86 -106.96
CA ASP A 198 -1.95 -27.38 -106.52
C ASP A 198 -0.83 -26.35 -106.76
N SER A 199 -0.83 -25.64 -107.89
CA SER A 199 0.09 -24.53 -108.12
C SER A 199 -0.06 -23.40 -107.07
N GLY A 200 -1.27 -23.20 -106.53
CA GLY A 200 -1.54 -22.31 -105.40
C GLY A 200 -0.99 -22.85 -104.08
N ILE A 201 -1.19 -24.14 -103.80
CA ILE A 201 -0.69 -24.84 -102.60
C ILE A 201 0.84 -24.78 -102.54
N GLN A 202 1.55 -25.05 -103.65
CA GLN A 202 3.02 -25.02 -103.64
C GLN A 202 3.57 -23.59 -103.43
N ARG A 203 2.93 -22.56 -104.01
CA ARG A 203 3.30 -21.15 -103.76
C ARG A 203 3.12 -20.77 -102.29
N TRP A 204 1.93 -21.02 -101.72
CA TRP A 204 1.64 -20.70 -100.33
C TRP A 204 2.54 -21.47 -99.35
N ARG A 205 2.88 -22.73 -99.67
CA ARG A 205 3.86 -23.54 -98.92
C ARG A 205 5.27 -22.95 -98.91
N VAL A 206 5.71 -22.24 -99.95
CA VAL A 206 7.00 -21.53 -99.96
C VAL A 206 6.90 -20.26 -99.11
N GLN A 207 5.87 -19.44 -99.33
CA GLN A 207 5.64 -18.19 -98.59
C GLN A 207 5.60 -18.40 -97.06
N LEU A 208 4.92 -19.47 -96.60
CA LEU A 208 4.91 -19.89 -95.20
C LEU A 208 6.30 -20.33 -94.69
N LYS A 209 7.06 -21.11 -95.46
CA LYS A 209 8.43 -21.52 -95.07
C LYS A 209 9.34 -20.30 -94.91
N ASP A 210 9.26 -19.34 -95.82
CA ASP A 210 10.10 -18.16 -95.79
C ASP A 210 9.74 -17.24 -94.60
N ALA A 211 8.46 -17.18 -94.21
CA ALA A 211 8.04 -16.50 -92.97
C ALA A 211 8.56 -17.21 -91.72
N PHE A 212 8.48 -18.55 -91.64
CA PHE A 212 9.07 -19.32 -90.53
C PHE A 212 10.58 -19.12 -90.42
N ALA A 213 11.31 -19.05 -91.54
CA ALA A 213 12.74 -18.76 -91.55
C ALA A 213 13.03 -17.37 -90.95
N ARG A 214 12.35 -16.32 -91.44
CA ARG A 214 12.54 -14.94 -90.95
C ARG A 214 12.22 -14.77 -89.45
N LEU A 215 11.19 -15.44 -88.94
CA LEU A 215 10.87 -15.46 -87.51
C LEU A 215 11.86 -16.25 -86.65
N THR A 216 12.59 -17.20 -87.25
CA THR A 216 13.65 -17.95 -86.58
C THR A 216 14.94 -17.13 -86.51
N GLU A 217 15.32 -16.46 -87.59
CA GLU A 217 16.52 -15.59 -87.67
C GLU A 217 16.41 -14.33 -86.82
N LYS A 218 15.28 -13.62 -86.88
CA LYS A 218 15.08 -12.33 -86.20
C LYS A 218 14.50 -12.46 -84.79
N GLY A 219 14.11 -13.66 -84.40
CA GLY A 219 13.34 -13.93 -83.18
C GLY A 219 11.87 -13.51 -83.28
N ARG A 220 11.05 -14.06 -82.39
CA ARG A 220 9.59 -13.87 -82.35
C ARG A 220 9.15 -12.67 -81.50
N LEU A 221 9.79 -11.50 -81.63
CA LEU A 221 9.30 -10.27 -80.99
C LEU A 221 7.97 -9.83 -81.61
N ALA A 222 7.12 -9.13 -80.85
CA ALA A 222 5.79 -8.71 -81.31
C ALA A 222 5.87 -7.84 -82.57
N ARG A 223 6.91 -7.00 -82.70
CA ARG A 223 7.16 -6.23 -83.94
C ARG A 223 7.43 -7.14 -85.16
N ASN A 224 8.25 -8.17 -85.00
CA ASN A 224 8.62 -9.09 -86.08
C ASN A 224 7.41 -9.97 -86.48
N LEU A 225 6.61 -10.40 -85.50
CA LEU A 225 5.37 -11.15 -85.74
C LEU A 225 4.33 -10.30 -86.50
N ARG A 226 4.20 -9.00 -86.17
CA ARG A 226 3.34 -8.05 -86.94
C ARG A 226 3.85 -7.85 -88.37
N ASP A 227 5.16 -7.72 -88.57
CA ASP A 227 5.76 -7.57 -89.91
C ASP A 227 5.47 -8.79 -90.81
N GLU A 228 5.53 -10.00 -90.27
CA GLU A 228 5.24 -11.23 -91.02
C GLU A 228 3.73 -11.46 -91.20
N LEU A 229 2.90 -11.14 -90.19
CA LEU A 229 1.44 -11.10 -90.34
C LEU A 229 1.02 -10.14 -91.46
N ALA A 230 1.62 -8.95 -91.54
CA ALA A 230 1.36 -7.97 -92.59
C ALA A 230 1.76 -8.47 -93.99
N ARG A 231 2.92 -9.15 -94.12
CA ARG A 231 3.37 -9.77 -95.39
C ARG A 231 2.38 -10.83 -95.86
N LEU A 232 2.03 -11.78 -94.99
CA LEU A 232 1.11 -12.88 -95.29
C LEU A 232 -0.33 -12.39 -95.54
N THR A 233 -0.69 -11.22 -95.00
CA THR A 233 -1.96 -10.52 -95.29
C THR A 233 -1.94 -9.81 -96.65
N ALA A 234 -0.78 -9.33 -97.12
CA ALA A 234 -0.66 -8.66 -98.42
C ALA A 234 -0.69 -9.64 -99.62
N GLU A 235 -0.37 -10.91 -99.41
CA GLU A 235 -0.30 -11.92 -100.47
C GLU A 235 -1.67 -12.50 -100.84
N SER A 236 -1.93 -12.64 -102.15
CA SER A 236 -3.21 -13.14 -102.69
C SER A 236 -3.20 -14.66 -102.89
N THR A 237 -3.98 -15.37 -102.08
CA THR A 237 -4.23 -16.82 -102.23
C THR A 237 -5.46 -17.10 -103.08
N GLU A 238 -5.50 -18.30 -103.65
CA GLU A 238 -6.68 -18.80 -104.37
C GLU A 238 -7.85 -19.09 -103.41
N GLU A 239 -9.08 -18.99 -103.89
CA GLU A 239 -10.31 -19.06 -103.09
C GLU A 239 -10.40 -20.33 -102.23
N ALA A 240 -10.05 -21.50 -102.79
CA ALA A 240 -9.98 -22.78 -102.09
C ALA A 240 -8.95 -22.83 -100.94
N LEU A 241 -8.04 -21.86 -100.84
CA LEU A 241 -6.98 -21.77 -99.83
C LEU A 241 -7.21 -20.65 -98.81
N GLN A 242 -8.24 -19.82 -98.98
CA GLN A 242 -8.58 -18.73 -98.06
C GLN A 242 -8.76 -19.25 -96.61
N PRO A 243 -9.55 -20.31 -96.33
CA PRO A 243 -9.73 -20.78 -94.95
C PRO A 243 -8.44 -21.23 -94.26
N LEU A 244 -7.46 -21.74 -95.03
CA LEU A 244 -6.15 -22.13 -94.51
C LEU A 244 -5.26 -20.90 -94.25
N ARG A 245 -5.31 -19.88 -95.10
CA ARG A 245 -4.61 -18.61 -94.86
C ARG A 245 -5.20 -17.89 -93.66
N ASP A 246 -6.52 -17.78 -93.58
CA ASP A 246 -7.21 -17.08 -92.48
C ASP A 246 -6.93 -17.75 -91.13
N ALA A 247 -6.86 -19.09 -91.08
CA ALA A 247 -6.45 -19.83 -89.89
C ALA A 247 -5.00 -19.52 -89.45
N VAL A 248 -4.05 -19.41 -90.40
CA VAL A 248 -2.65 -19.05 -90.11
C VAL A 248 -2.51 -17.58 -89.70
N LEU A 249 -3.26 -16.67 -90.33
CA LEU A 249 -3.28 -15.25 -89.94
C LEU A 249 -3.87 -15.08 -88.53
N LEU A 250 -4.91 -15.84 -88.18
CA LEU A 250 -5.50 -15.83 -86.83
C LEU A 250 -4.51 -16.37 -85.76
N ASP A 251 -3.80 -17.46 -86.04
CA ASP A 251 -2.75 -18.00 -85.16
C ASP A 251 -1.59 -16.99 -84.97
N LEU A 252 -1.10 -16.39 -86.06
CA LEU A 252 -0.07 -15.35 -85.98
C LEU A 252 -0.55 -14.09 -85.24
N GLN A 253 -1.82 -13.69 -85.40
CA GLN A 253 -2.41 -12.58 -84.67
C GLN A 253 -2.53 -12.87 -83.16
N ALA A 254 -2.90 -14.10 -82.78
CA ALA A 254 -2.87 -14.52 -81.38
C ALA A 254 -1.44 -14.53 -80.82
N GLN A 255 -0.46 -15.03 -81.58
CA GLN A 255 0.95 -15.00 -81.19
C GLN A 255 1.50 -13.55 -81.04
N VAL A 256 1.06 -12.60 -81.87
CA VAL A 256 1.36 -11.17 -81.69
C VAL A 256 0.83 -10.66 -80.35
N GLN A 257 -0.41 -10.99 -79.98
CA GLN A 257 -1.04 -10.52 -78.73
C GLN A 257 -0.32 -11.08 -77.50
N TRP A 258 -0.16 -12.39 -77.41
CA TRP A 258 0.53 -13.06 -76.29
C TRP A 258 1.97 -12.56 -76.12
N GLN A 259 2.71 -12.43 -77.22
CA GLN A 259 4.08 -11.91 -77.19
C GLN A 259 4.12 -10.44 -76.75
N GLN A 260 3.15 -9.62 -77.20
CA GLN A 260 3.06 -8.22 -76.79
C GLN A 260 2.76 -8.09 -75.29
N GLU A 261 1.82 -8.87 -74.75
CA GLU A 261 1.48 -8.88 -73.32
C GLU A 261 2.70 -9.28 -72.45
N ILE A 262 3.50 -10.23 -72.91
CA ILE A 262 4.77 -10.62 -72.26
C ILE A 262 5.80 -9.49 -72.33
N GLU A 263 5.97 -8.83 -73.48
CA GLU A 263 6.85 -7.66 -73.61
C GLU A 263 6.41 -6.51 -72.67
N ASP A 264 5.12 -6.17 -72.67
CA ASP A 264 4.55 -5.12 -71.80
C ASP A 264 4.62 -5.49 -70.31
N ALA A 265 4.57 -6.78 -69.95
CA ALA A 265 4.78 -7.23 -68.57
C ALA A 265 6.26 -7.07 -68.13
N VAL A 266 7.22 -7.47 -68.96
CA VAL A 266 8.65 -7.37 -68.65
C VAL A 266 9.14 -5.92 -68.69
N GLU A 267 8.58 -5.06 -69.56
CA GLU A 267 8.84 -3.62 -69.55
C GLU A 267 8.25 -2.92 -68.32
N ARG A 268 7.08 -3.34 -67.81
CA ARG A 268 6.55 -2.87 -66.50
C ARG A 268 7.45 -3.26 -65.32
N CYS A 269 8.21 -4.35 -65.41
CA CYS A 269 9.27 -4.70 -64.45
C CYS A 269 10.57 -3.89 -64.63
N GLY A 270 10.61 -2.90 -65.52
CA GLY A 270 11.76 -2.01 -65.71
C GLY A 270 12.88 -2.55 -66.59
N ALA A 271 12.62 -3.59 -67.38
CA ALA A 271 13.59 -4.16 -68.33
C ALA A 271 13.19 -3.79 -69.79
N PRO A 272 14.03 -3.06 -70.55
CA PRO A 272 13.61 -2.39 -71.79
C PRO A 272 13.64 -3.31 -73.02
N VAL A 273 12.77 -4.33 -73.05
CA VAL A 273 12.77 -5.44 -74.03
C VAL A 273 12.71 -4.96 -75.48
N ARG A 274 11.96 -3.91 -75.81
CA ARG A 274 11.81 -3.42 -77.20
C ARG A 274 13.01 -2.63 -77.70
N LEU A 275 13.80 -2.07 -76.79
CA LEU A 275 15.00 -1.27 -77.09
C LEU A 275 16.29 -2.13 -77.06
N SER A 276 16.30 -3.19 -76.27
CA SER A 276 17.42 -4.13 -76.19
C SER A 276 17.53 -5.02 -77.44
N PRO A 277 18.76 -5.42 -77.83
CA PRO A 277 18.97 -6.49 -78.82
C PRO A 277 18.78 -7.90 -78.23
N GLU A 278 18.66 -8.03 -76.90
CA GLU A 278 18.59 -9.31 -76.19
C GLU A 278 17.15 -9.87 -76.14
N SER A 279 17.01 -11.18 -75.97
CA SER A 279 15.69 -11.81 -75.94
C SER A 279 14.90 -11.44 -74.67
N PRO A 280 13.54 -11.49 -74.70
CA PRO A 280 12.73 -11.28 -73.50
C PRO A 280 13.10 -12.24 -72.36
N ALA A 281 13.50 -13.48 -72.69
CA ALA A 281 13.95 -14.47 -71.71
C ALA A 281 15.25 -14.08 -70.98
N HIS A 282 16.17 -13.35 -71.63
CA HIS A 282 17.36 -12.82 -70.96
C HIS A 282 16.96 -11.80 -69.88
N HIS A 283 16.07 -10.87 -70.23
CA HIS A 283 15.55 -9.86 -69.31
C HIS A 283 14.81 -10.48 -68.12
N VAL A 284 13.98 -11.49 -68.33
CA VAL A 284 13.33 -12.25 -67.23
C VAL A 284 14.37 -12.90 -66.31
N THR A 285 15.44 -13.48 -66.87
CA THR A 285 16.52 -14.09 -66.09
C THR A 285 17.28 -13.05 -65.27
N GLN A 286 17.56 -11.88 -65.84
CA GLN A 286 18.23 -10.77 -65.15
C GLN A 286 17.34 -10.12 -64.06
N LEU A 287 16.03 -10.02 -64.28
CA LEU A 287 15.08 -9.57 -63.26
C LEU A 287 15.02 -10.56 -62.09
N TYR A 288 15.00 -11.86 -62.38
CA TYR A 288 15.03 -12.91 -61.36
C TYR A 288 16.32 -12.86 -60.52
N SER A 289 17.50 -12.69 -61.14
CA SER A 289 18.75 -12.58 -60.37
C SER A 289 18.77 -11.33 -59.48
N ARG A 290 18.36 -10.16 -60.00
CA ARG A 290 18.24 -8.92 -59.20
C ARG A 290 17.26 -9.06 -58.03
N TRP A 291 16.15 -9.76 -58.23
CA TRP A 291 15.19 -10.06 -57.16
C TRP A 291 15.81 -10.98 -56.09
N GLN A 292 16.57 -12.01 -56.51
CA GLN A 292 17.26 -12.91 -55.59
C GLN A 292 18.38 -12.20 -54.81
N ASP A 293 19.14 -11.30 -55.46
CA ASP A 293 20.15 -10.47 -54.79
C ASP A 293 19.52 -9.53 -53.75
N ALA A 294 18.39 -8.88 -54.10
CA ALA A 294 17.64 -8.04 -53.18
C ALA A 294 17.02 -8.83 -52.01
N LEU A 295 16.60 -10.08 -52.24
CA LEU A 295 16.13 -10.99 -51.20
C LEU A 295 17.24 -11.33 -50.20
N ASN A 296 18.42 -11.67 -50.71
CA ASN A 296 19.61 -12.00 -49.92
C ASN A 296 20.07 -10.80 -49.07
N GLU A 297 20.18 -9.60 -49.65
CA GLU A 297 20.61 -8.41 -48.91
C GLU A 297 19.55 -7.95 -47.88
N ARG A 298 18.25 -8.12 -48.17
CA ARG A 298 17.17 -7.92 -47.17
C ARG A 298 17.34 -8.84 -45.97
N GLU A 299 17.71 -10.10 -46.19
CA GLU A 299 17.92 -11.08 -45.11
C GLU A 299 19.20 -10.80 -44.32
N ARG A 300 20.27 -10.39 -44.99
CA ARG A 300 21.49 -9.89 -44.36
C ARG A 300 21.23 -8.67 -43.48
N LEU A 301 20.47 -7.69 -43.97
CA LEU A 301 20.10 -6.48 -43.22
C LEU A 301 19.21 -6.81 -42.01
N ARG A 302 18.28 -7.77 -42.14
CA ARG A 302 17.48 -8.28 -41.01
C ARG A 302 18.36 -8.92 -39.92
N SER A 303 19.30 -9.77 -40.30
CA SER A 303 20.27 -10.35 -39.35
C SER A 303 21.10 -9.27 -38.68
N ARG A 304 21.55 -8.25 -39.43
CA ARG A 304 22.32 -7.14 -38.87
C ARG A 304 21.51 -6.24 -37.92
N ILE A 305 20.21 -6.07 -38.16
CA ILE A 305 19.31 -5.38 -37.22
C ILE A 305 19.21 -6.19 -35.93
N ALA A 306 18.96 -7.50 -36.00
CA ALA A 306 18.89 -8.37 -34.82
C ALA A 306 20.20 -8.42 -34.01
N GLU A 307 21.37 -8.38 -34.68
CA GLU A 307 22.67 -8.22 -34.02
C GLU A 307 22.77 -6.91 -33.23
N LEU A 308 22.33 -5.80 -33.82
CA LEU A 308 22.38 -4.47 -33.21
C LEU A 308 21.36 -4.31 -32.08
N GLU A 309 20.17 -4.90 -32.21
CA GLU A 309 19.15 -4.96 -31.15
C GLU A 309 19.65 -5.78 -29.95
N SER A 310 20.30 -6.92 -30.20
CA SER A 310 20.93 -7.75 -29.17
C SER A 310 22.09 -7.02 -28.46
N GLN A 311 22.93 -6.30 -29.21
CA GLN A 311 24.00 -5.47 -28.65
C GLN A 311 23.43 -4.33 -27.79
N ALA A 312 22.43 -3.59 -28.28
CA ALA A 312 21.78 -2.52 -27.54
C ALA A 312 21.06 -3.02 -26.28
N ALA A 313 20.50 -4.25 -26.30
CA ALA A 313 19.92 -4.88 -25.12
C ALA A 313 20.98 -5.21 -24.06
N ALA A 314 22.11 -5.80 -24.46
CA ALA A 314 23.22 -6.12 -23.56
C ALA A 314 23.92 -4.86 -22.99
N ASP A 315 24.08 -3.81 -23.81
CA ASP A 315 24.59 -2.52 -23.35
C ASP A 315 23.63 -1.86 -22.33
N ARG A 316 22.32 -1.92 -22.59
CA ARG A 316 21.30 -1.44 -21.63
C ARG A 316 21.37 -2.22 -20.31
N GLU A 317 21.43 -3.55 -20.36
CA GLU A 317 21.57 -4.40 -19.16
C GLU A 317 22.86 -4.09 -18.39
N SER A 318 23.99 -3.86 -19.08
CA SER A 318 25.24 -3.44 -18.45
C SER A 318 25.15 -2.05 -17.80
N LEU A 319 24.41 -1.11 -18.39
CA LEU A 319 24.19 0.22 -17.82
C LEU A 319 23.22 0.16 -16.63
N GLU A 320 22.15 -0.62 -16.71
CA GLU A 320 21.19 -0.84 -15.62
C GLU A 320 21.88 -1.51 -14.41
N ALA A 321 22.71 -2.53 -14.64
CA ALA A 321 23.51 -3.17 -13.59
C ALA A 321 24.53 -2.22 -12.94
N ARG A 322 25.20 -1.34 -13.72
CA ARG A 322 26.11 -0.33 -13.17
C ARG A 322 25.37 0.72 -12.35
N LEU A 323 24.24 1.22 -12.84
CA LEU A 323 23.42 2.19 -12.13
C LEU A 323 22.85 1.61 -10.83
N ALA A 324 22.39 0.35 -10.86
CA ALA A 324 22.00 -0.38 -9.66
C ALA A 324 23.15 -0.42 -8.64
N GLY A 325 24.33 -0.93 -9.03
CA GLY A 325 25.50 -1.00 -8.15
C GLY A 325 25.97 0.38 -7.63
N GLU A 326 25.91 1.45 -8.44
CA GLU A 326 26.16 2.81 -7.97
C GLU A 326 25.13 3.29 -6.94
N THR A 327 23.85 2.94 -7.11
CA THR A 327 22.81 3.31 -6.14
C THR A 327 22.92 2.49 -4.86
N GLU A 328 23.21 1.20 -4.93
CA GLU A 328 23.45 0.33 -3.78
C GLU A 328 24.66 0.80 -2.98
N ALA A 329 25.77 1.13 -3.65
CA ALA A 329 26.97 1.68 -3.00
C ALA A 329 26.69 3.03 -2.31
N ARG A 330 25.94 3.94 -2.94
CA ARG A 330 25.55 5.23 -2.32
C ARG A 330 24.59 5.04 -1.15
N VAL A 331 23.68 4.07 -1.21
CA VAL A 331 22.78 3.72 -0.09
C VAL A 331 23.57 3.10 1.06
N ALA A 332 24.52 2.20 0.78
CA ALA A 332 25.40 1.63 1.80
C ALA A 332 26.26 2.71 2.47
N GLU A 333 26.90 3.60 1.71
CA GLU A 333 27.70 4.72 2.25
C GLU A 333 26.85 5.68 3.10
N ALA A 334 25.61 5.95 2.69
CA ALA A 334 24.67 6.77 3.46
C ALA A 334 24.22 6.08 4.76
N LEU A 335 23.97 4.77 4.73
CA LEU A 335 23.62 3.97 5.91
C LEU A 335 24.80 3.86 6.90
N GLU A 336 26.03 3.67 6.42
CA GLU A 336 27.23 3.68 7.27
C GLU A 336 27.46 5.04 7.92
N LYS A 337 27.27 6.15 7.19
CA LYS A 337 27.34 7.50 7.75
C LYS A 337 26.26 7.74 8.82
N ALA A 338 25.01 7.40 8.52
CA ALA A 338 23.91 7.53 9.46
C ALA A 338 24.11 6.66 10.72
N ALA A 339 24.64 5.44 10.56
CA ALA A 339 25.00 4.57 11.69
C ALA A 339 26.16 5.14 12.52
N ALA A 340 27.20 5.70 11.88
CA ALA A 340 28.31 6.34 12.57
C ALA A 340 27.91 7.65 13.27
N GLU A 341 26.94 8.39 12.73
CA GLU A 341 26.36 9.58 13.36
C GLU A 341 25.46 9.20 14.53
N ALA A 342 24.58 8.21 14.38
CA ALA A 342 23.78 7.67 15.47
C ALA A 342 24.65 7.09 16.61
N ALA A 343 25.76 6.41 16.29
CA ALA A 343 26.70 5.91 17.28
C ALA A 343 27.45 7.04 18.03
N ARG A 344 27.81 8.14 17.36
CA ARG A 344 28.37 9.33 18.02
C ARG A 344 27.35 10.00 18.94
N GLU A 345 26.08 10.08 18.53
CA GLU A 345 25.04 10.69 19.34
C GLU A 345 24.68 9.81 20.55
N GLN A 346 24.63 8.49 20.38
CA GLN A 346 24.54 7.54 21.50
C GLN A 346 25.73 7.68 22.45
N GLN A 347 26.96 7.83 21.94
CA GLN A 347 28.14 8.03 22.78
C GLN A 347 28.06 9.35 23.57
N ARG A 348 27.64 10.46 22.93
CA ARG A 348 27.39 11.74 23.62
C ARG A 348 26.38 11.59 24.76
N VAL A 349 25.23 10.98 24.50
CA VAL A 349 24.19 10.75 25.53
C VAL A 349 24.71 9.85 26.65
N ILE A 350 25.57 8.85 26.36
CA ILE A 350 26.24 8.04 27.37
C ILE A 350 27.22 8.90 28.18
N ASP A 351 28.05 9.72 27.53
CA ASP A 351 29.05 10.58 28.17
C ASP A 351 28.40 11.65 29.06
N ASP A 352 27.29 12.27 28.63
CA ASP A 352 26.49 13.23 29.41
C ASP A 352 25.80 12.56 30.62
N VAL A 353 25.26 11.35 30.45
CA VAL A 353 24.70 10.56 31.56
C VAL A 353 25.81 10.14 32.54
N VAL A 354 26.99 9.78 32.06
CA VAL A 354 28.16 9.49 32.91
C VAL A 354 28.61 10.75 33.65
N ALA A 355 28.69 11.90 32.99
CA ALA A 355 29.08 13.18 33.59
C ALA A 355 28.12 13.57 34.71
N THR A 356 26.82 13.63 34.43
CA THR A 356 25.79 13.97 35.44
C THR A 356 25.72 12.96 36.58
N GLU A 357 25.99 11.66 36.33
CA GLU A 357 26.15 10.66 37.39
C GLU A 357 27.45 10.82 38.20
N THR A 358 28.56 11.26 37.60
CA THR A 358 29.77 11.60 38.36
C THR A 358 29.57 12.84 39.22
N GLU A 359 28.94 13.91 38.71
CA GLU A 359 28.61 15.10 39.50
C GLU A 359 27.71 14.76 40.70
N ARG A 360 26.68 13.92 40.51
CA ARG A 360 25.83 13.42 41.60
C ARG A 360 26.62 12.65 42.66
N ARG A 361 27.57 11.80 42.25
CA ARG A 361 28.43 11.04 43.17
C ARG A 361 29.41 11.94 43.91
N GLU A 362 30.01 12.91 43.24
CA GLU A 362 30.90 13.88 43.88
C GLU A 362 30.15 14.80 44.84
N ALA A 363 28.94 15.25 44.50
CA ALA A 363 28.07 16.00 45.39
C ALA A 363 27.64 15.19 46.63
N ALA A 364 27.29 13.90 46.45
CA ALA A 364 26.98 13.00 47.56
C ALA A 364 28.20 12.78 48.48
N VAL A 365 29.38 12.50 47.90
CA VAL A 365 30.64 12.34 48.65
C VAL A 365 31.08 13.64 49.33
N ALA A 366 30.82 14.81 48.73
CA ALA A 366 31.06 16.10 49.36
C ALA A 366 30.11 16.35 50.54
N HIS A 367 28.84 15.96 50.44
CA HIS A 367 27.88 16.02 51.54
C HIS A 367 28.24 15.06 52.69
N GLU A 368 28.63 13.82 52.38
CA GLU A 368 29.14 12.87 53.38
C GLU A 368 30.41 13.39 54.06
N ARG A 369 31.37 13.95 53.31
CA ARG A 369 32.56 14.60 53.89
C ARG A 369 32.20 15.79 54.79
N GLY A 370 31.19 16.58 54.41
CA GLY A 370 30.66 17.68 55.22
C GLY A 370 30.06 17.20 56.54
N THR A 371 29.19 16.19 56.51
CA THR A 371 28.59 15.62 57.73
C THR A 371 29.62 14.90 58.61
N ILE A 372 30.62 14.23 58.03
CA ILE A 372 31.77 13.67 58.76
C ILE A 372 32.57 14.78 59.44
N ALA A 373 32.86 15.89 58.76
CA ALA A 373 33.57 17.03 59.34
C ALA A 373 32.78 17.70 60.48
N GLU A 374 31.45 17.84 60.34
CA GLU A 374 30.58 18.28 61.43
C GLU A 374 30.60 17.32 62.63
N LEU A 375 30.50 16.01 62.39
CA LEU A 375 30.53 15.01 63.45
C LEU A 375 31.89 14.97 64.16
N GLN A 376 32.99 15.12 63.42
CA GLN A 376 34.34 15.28 63.98
C GLN A 376 34.46 16.57 64.80
N GLY A 377 33.90 17.69 64.32
CA GLY A 377 33.86 18.95 65.07
C GLY A 377 33.05 18.86 66.36
N ARG A 378 31.90 18.17 66.33
CA ARG A 378 31.07 17.89 67.52
C ARG A 378 31.79 16.95 68.50
N LEU A 379 32.48 15.91 68.01
CA LEU A 379 33.33 15.04 68.84
C LEU A 379 34.48 15.81 69.49
N ALA A 380 35.21 16.63 68.74
CA ALA A 380 36.30 17.46 69.26
C ALA A 380 35.83 18.58 70.22
N ALA A 381 34.55 18.98 70.15
CA ALA A 381 33.93 19.85 71.15
C ALA A 381 33.55 19.07 72.42
N LEU A 382 33.00 17.87 72.29
CA LEU A 382 32.68 16.98 73.42
C LEU A 382 33.95 16.49 74.15
N GLN A 383 35.04 16.25 73.42
CA GLN A 383 36.34 15.91 73.99
C GLN A 383 36.91 17.06 74.82
N ARG A 384 36.92 18.30 74.29
CA ARG A 384 37.35 19.47 75.08
C ARG A 384 36.44 19.73 76.28
N ALA A 385 35.12 19.59 76.14
CA ALA A 385 34.20 19.71 77.28
C ALA A 385 34.39 18.60 78.34
N LEU A 386 34.95 17.43 77.97
CA LEU A 386 35.38 16.39 78.91
C LEU A 386 36.73 16.73 79.55
N GLU A 387 37.71 17.19 78.78
CA GLU A 387 39.03 17.64 79.25
C GLU A 387 38.89 18.83 80.23
N GLU A 388 38.05 19.81 79.91
CA GLU A 388 37.67 20.94 80.78
C GLU A 388 37.01 20.42 82.08
N ARG A 389 36.09 19.45 81.99
CA ARG A 389 35.44 18.84 83.16
C ARG A 389 36.35 17.93 83.98
N GLU A 390 37.41 17.38 83.41
CA GLU A 390 38.43 16.61 84.12
C GLU A 390 39.48 17.53 84.77
N ALA A 391 39.80 18.67 84.15
CA ALA A 391 40.60 19.73 84.75
C ALA A 391 39.87 20.37 85.94
N GLU A 392 38.61 20.79 85.79
CA GLU A 392 37.78 21.30 86.89
C GLU A 392 37.74 20.32 88.07
N ARG A 393 37.56 19.01 87.81
CA ARG A 393 37.57 17.98 88.86
C ARG A 393 38.93 17.79 89.52
N ALA A 394 40.03 18.03 88.81
CA ALA A 394 41.37 17.97 89.37
C ALA A 394 41.66 19.18 90.26
N ASP A 395 41.18 20.37 89.86
CA ASP A 395 41.26 21.59 90.67
C ASP A 395 40.35 21.49 91.91
N ASP A 396 39.10 21.02 91.77
CA ASP A 396 38.19 20.70 92.89
C ASP A 396 38.83 19.74 93.89
N LEU A 397 39.50 18.68 93.39
CA LEU A 397 40.17 17.68 94.21
C LEU A 397 41.41 18.26 94.92
N SER A 398 42.15 19.15 94.25
CA SER A 398 43.30 19.87 94.81
C SER A 398 42.88 20.85 95.91
N GLU A 399 41.80 21.63 95.69
CA GLU A 399 41.27 22.51 96.73
C GLU A 399 40.75 21.69 97.92
N ALA A 400 40.04 20.58 97.68
CA ALA A 400 39.59 19.66 98.73
C ALA A 400 40.76 19.04 99.51
N GLN A 401 41.85 18.64 98.86
CA GLN A 401 43.07 18.15 99.52
C GLN A 401 43.69 19.24 100.41
N SER A 402 43.85 20.46 99.89
CA SER A 402 44.37 21.59 100.69
C SER A 402 43.46 21.95 101.87
N ALA A 403 42.14 21.68 101.78
CA ALA A 403 41.20 21.88 102.88
C ALA A 403 41.36 20.79 103.96
N VAL A 404 41.62 19.54 103.58
CA VAL A 404 41.95 18.44 104.50
C VAL A 404 43.28 18.69 105.21
N GLU A 405 44.31 19.15 104.49
CA GLU A 405 45.60 19.55 105.09
C GLU A 405 45.40 20.66 106.13
N ARG A 406 44.72 21.75 105.76
CA ARG A 406 44.34 22.85 106.68
C ARG A 406 43.53 22.36 107.89
N LEU A 407 42.68 21.34 107.76
CA LEU A 407 41.95 20.74 108.89
C LEU A 407 42.90 19.96 109.81
N SER A 408 43.80 19.15 109.26
CA SER A 408 44.81 18.40 110.06
C SER A 408 45.75 19.34 110.82
N GLU A 409 46.10 20.51 110.27
CA GLU A 409 46.82 21.55 111.01
C GLU A 409 46.00 22.06 112.20
N LYS A 410 44.68 22.25 112.05
CA LYS A 410 43.82 22.66 113.17
C LYS A 410 43.71 21.58 114.23
N GLU A 411 43.53 20.31 113.84
CA GLU A 411 43.54 19.18 114.77
C GLU A 411 44.87 19.06 115.53
N ALA A 412 46.01 19.30 114.87
CA ALA A 412 47.32 19.33 115.51
C ALA A 412 47.44 20.47 116.55
N THR A 413 47.05 21.70 116.18
CA THR A 413 47.05 22.84 117.12
C THR A 413 46.04 22.68 118.25
N GLU A 414 44.88 22.04 118.02
CA GLU A 414 43.93 21.72 119.09
C GLU A 414 44.52 20.67 120.04
N ALA A 415 45.22 19.66 119.52
CA ALA A 415 45.92 18.66 120.32
C ALA A 415 47.04 19.28 121.17
N GLU A 416 47.74 20.31 120.68
CA GLU A 416 48.70 21.08 121.47
C GLU A 416 48.03 21.90 122.57
N LEU A 417 46.96 22.65 122.25
CA LEU A 417 46.18 23.38 123.25
C LEU A 417 45.60 22.46 124.34
N ARG A 418 45.15 21.25 123.98
CA ARG A 418 44.71 20.22 124.95
C ARG A 418 45.85 19.75 125.85
N ARG A 419 47.09 19.65 125.36
CA ARG A 419 48.29 19.33 126.18
C ARG A 419 48.67 20.48 127.11
N ASP A 420 48.62 21.73 126.63
CA ASP A 420 48.89 22.91 127.46
C ASP A 420 47.86 23.06 128.58
N VAL A 421 46.57 22.85 128.29
CA VAL A 421 45.52 22.82 129.32
C VAL A 421 45.78 21.72 130.35
N ALA A 422 46.16 20.51 129.92
CA ALA A 422 46.49 19.42 130.84
C ALA A 422 47.70 19.72 131.73
N ARG A 423 48.75 20.39 131.20
CA ARG A 423 49.89 20.84 132.01
C ARG A 423 49.46 21.91 133.03
N LEU A 424 48.70 22.91 132.59
CA LEU A 424 48.19 23.99 133.44
C LEU A 424 47.24 23.50 134.55
N THR A 425 46.55 22.35 134.37
CA THR A 425 45.79 21.72 135.46
C THR A 425 46.71 21.08 136.51
N VAL A 426 47.77 20.36 136.10
CA VAL A 426 48.72 19.76 137.05
C VAL A 426 49.49 20.83 137.84
N GLU A 427 49.99 21.86 137.15
CA GLU A 427 50.63 23.03 137.79
C GLU A 427 49.72 23.69 138.86
N LYS A 428 48.40 23.66 138.64
CA LYS A 428 47.40 24.16 139.59
C LYS A 428 47.15 23.24 140.78
N GLU A 429 47.13 21.93 140.56
CA GLU A 429 46.93 20.93 141.61
C GLU A 429 48.14 20.89 142.57
N GLU A 430 49.36 20.96 142.03
CA GLU A 430 50.59 21.09 142.83
C GLU A 430 50.60 22.40 143.66
N ALA A 431 50.20 23.52 143.06
CA ALA A 431 50.07 24.79 143.77
C ALA A 431 49.03 24.72 144.91
N LEU A 432 47.90 24.05 144.70
CA LEU A 432 46.86 23.83 145.70
C LEU A 432 47.37 22.97 146.88
N ALA A 433 48.05 21.87 146.59
CA ALA A 433 48.66 21.02 147.62
C ALA A 433 49.68 21.80 148.48
N SER A 434 50.51 22.65 147.86
CA SER A 434 51.45 23.50 148.59
C SER A 434 50.77 24.51 149.52
N ALA A 435 49.59 25.02 149.13
CA ALA A 435 48.81 25.92 149.97
C ALA A 435 48.16 25.19 151.15
N GLU A 436 47.69 23.95 150.97
CA GLU A 436 47.15 23.13 152.08
C GLU A 436 48.21 22.80 153.14
N GLU A 437 49.44 22.50 152.74
CA GLU A 437 50.54 22.28 153.71
C GLU A 437 50.86 23.55 154.51
N LEU A 438 50.85 24.72 153.87
CA LEU A 438 51.06 26.01 154.55
C LEU A 438 49.93 26.33 155.55
N VAL A 439 48.68 25.95 155.26
CA VAL A 439 47.55 26.10 156.20
C VAL A 439 47.73 25.17 157.41
N ARG A 440 48.01 23.87 157.21
CA ARG A 440 48.28 22.93 158.32
C ARG A 440 49.45 23.38 159.18
N ALA A 441 50.49 23.94 158.56
CA ALA A 441 51.65 24.49 159.26
C ALA A 441 51.36 25.76 160.09
N ALA A 442 50.29 26.51 159.77
CA ALA A 442 49.80 27.63 160.57
C ALA A 442 48.92 27.15 161.73
N GLU A 443 47.99 26.21 161.50
CA GLU A 443 47.14 25.61 162.53
C GLU A 443 47.99 24.98 163.66
N ALA A 444 49.03 24.23 163.30
CA ALA A 444 49.97 23.61 164.24
C ALA A 444 50.87 24.61 165.01
N ARG A 445 50.87 25.90 164.64
CA ARG A 445 51.49 26.98 165.45
C ARG A 445 50.49 27.53 166.45
N HIS A 446 49.28 27.87 166.00
CA HIS A 446 48.23 28.41 166.87
C HIS A 446 47.81 27.45 167.97
N GLU A 447 47.84 26.13 167.73
CA GLU A 447 47.57 25.14 168.77
C GLU A 447 48.66 25.11 169.87
N LYS A 448 49.94 25.37 169.52
CA LYS A 448 51.04 25.51 170.49
C LYS A 448 50.93 26.81 171.29
N GLU A 449 50.56 27.92 170.63
CA GLU A 449 50.29 29.20 171.28
C GLU A 449 49.13 29.08 172.29
N ALA A 450 48.03 28.45 171.88
CA ALA A 450 46.87 28.17 172.74
C ALA A 450 47.22 27.27 173.95
N GLN A 451 48.20 26.37 173.83
CA GLN A 451 48.67 25.56 174.95
C GLN A 451 49.54 26.37 175.91
N GLY A 452 50.40 27.27 175.41
CA GLY A 452 51.22 28.16 176.23
C GLY A 452 50.40 29.05 177.17
N PHE A 453 49.27 29.61 176.68
CA PHE A 453 48.36 30.40 177.52
C PHE A 453 47.71 29.57 178.66
N LYS A 454 47.42 28.28 178.44
CA LYS A 454 46.83 27.41 179.49
C LYS A 454 47.80 27.17 180.65
N ASP A 455 49.10 27.13 180.40
CA ASP A 455 50.11 26.89 181.44
C ASP A 455 50.50 28.17 182.19
N GLN A 456 50.44 29.35 181.54
CA GLN A 456 50.50 30.64 182.25
C GLN A 456 49.35 30.79 183.26
N VAL A 457 48.11 30.47 182.88
CA VAL A 457 46.94 30.55 183.79
C VAL A 457 47.12 29.70 185.05
N LYS A 458 47.79 28.54 184.96
CA LYS A 458 48.12 27.68 186.13
C LYS A 458 49.17 28.29 187.04
N GLN A 459 50.13 29.06 186.53
CA GLN A 459 51.13 29.75 187.36
C GLN A 459 50.54 30.98 188.08
N HIS A 460 49.61 31.68 187.43
CA HIS A 460 48.93 32.82 188.05
C HIS A 460 48.03 32.42 189.23
N SER A 461 47.32 31.28 189.17
CA SER A 461 46.44 30.85 190.28
C SER A 461 47.21 30.54 191.58
N VAL A 462 48.40 29.95 191.50
CA VAL A 462 49.25 29.67 192.67
C VAL A 462 49.81 30.95 193.30
N THR A 463 50.04 31.99 192.49
CA THR A 463 50.61 33.27 192.97
C THR A 463 49.58 34.11 193.73
N ILE A 464 48.28 33.99 193.40
CA ILE A 464 47.20 34.78 194.02
C ILE A 464 47.01 34.38 195.49
N CYS A 465 46.87 33.09 195.80
CA CYS A 465 46.63 32.61 197.17
C CYS A 465 47.71 33.08 198.17
N HIS A 466 48.97 33.20 197.73
CA HIS A 466 50.08 33.65 198.58
C HIS A 466 50.13 35.18 198.78
N MET A 467 49.45 35.96 197.93
CA MET A 467 49.27 37.41 198.13
C MET A 467 48.07 37.73 199.02
N GLU A 468 47.03 36.89 199.02
CA GLU A 468 45.82 37.06 199.83
C GLU A 468 46.12 36.97 201.34
N GLU A 469 46.98 36.04 201.78
CA GLU A 469 47.41 35.98 203.19
C GLU A 469 48.16 37.25 203.63
N ARG A 470 48.96 37.86 202.75
CA ARG A 470 49.71 39.10 203.04
C ARG A 470 48.80 40.33 203.18
N LEU A 471 47.69 40.40 202.44
CA LEU A 471 46.73 41.50 202.53
C LEU A 471 46.12 41.64 203.93
N THR A 472 45.83 40.53 204.60
CA THR A 472 45.16 40.55 205.93
C THR A 472 45.95 41.27 207.04
N LYS A 473 47.29 41.34 206.94
CA LYS A 473 48.12 42.09 207.89
C LYS A 473 48.20 43.59 207.58
N VAL A 474 48.23 43.99 206.30
CA VAL A 474 48.33 45.39 205.89
C VAL A 474 47.06 46.19 206.24
N VAL A 475 45.89 45.53 206.24
CA VAL A 475 44.60 46.11 206.65
C VAL A 475 44.62 46.75 208.05
N LYS A 476 45.53 46.35 208.95
CA LYS A 476 45.65 46.97 210.30
C LYS A 476 46.50 48.24 210.36
N GLN A 477 47.31 48.55 209.33
CA GLN A 477 48.07 49.80 209.28
C GLN A 477 47.31 50.93 208.57
N ASN A 478 46.39 50.58 207.68
CA ASN A 478 45.72 51.53 206.78
C ASN A 478 44.52 52.29 207.41
N LYS A 479 44.52 52.47 208.74
CA LYS A 479 43.43 53.13 209.50
C LYS A 479 43.84 54.49 210.11
N GLN A 480 44.96 55.06 209.66
CA GLN A 480 45.53 56.30 210.20
C GLN A 480 45.90 57.34 209.12
N LEU A 481 45.70 57.04 207.83
CA LEU A 481 45.98 57.94 206.70
C LEU A 481 44.81 57.93 205.70
N GLN A 482 43.59 58.09 206.22
CA GLN A 482 42.34 57.98 205.46
C GLN A 482 41.68 59.35 205.16
N GLU A 483 42.22 60.46 205.67
CA GLU A 483 41.47 61.72 205.79
C GLU A 483 42.04 62.91 205.00
N GLU A 484 43.24 62.81 204.41
CA GLU A 484 43.85 63.92 203.66
C GLU A 484 43.77 63.74 202.13
N LEU A 485 43.14 64.73 201.47
CA LEU A 485 43.04 64.95 200.03
C LEU A 485 42.39 63.84 199.19
N ASN A 486 41.11 63.60 199.49
CA ASN A 486 40.13 63.46 198.41
C ASN A 486 40.12 64.75 197.53
N GLN A 487 39.79 64.61 196.24
CA GLN A 487 39.75 65.66 195.20
C GLN A 487 41.14 66.10 194.69
N ALA A 488 41.41 66.24 193.39
CA ALA A 488 40.64 65.88 192.19
C ALA A 488 41.59 65.20 191.17
N ARG A 489 41.24 64.20 190.36
CA ARG A 489 40.03 63.93 189.52
C ARG A 489 39.84 64.93 188.37
N GLN A 490 39.26 64.39 187.29
CA GLN A 490 38.98 65.05 185.99
C GLN A 490 40.28 65.31 185.18
N GLU A 491 40.33 65.13 183.84
CA GLU A 491 39.27 64.72 182.90
C GLU A 491 39.84 64.17 181.56
N ALA A 492 38.95 63.61 180.71
CA ALA A 492 38.78 63.75 179.24
C ALA A 492 39.98 64.11 178.30
N SER A 493 39.95 63.87 176.97
CA SER A 493 39.14 63.02 176.07
C SER A 493 39.69 63.08 174.62
N GLU A 494 39.32 62.09 173.81
CA GLU A 494 38.93 62.16 172.37
C GLU A 494 38.95 63.47 171.52
N LEU A 495 39.14 63.25 170.19
CA LEU A 495 38.52 63.90 168.99
C LEU A 495 39.11 65.13 168.24
N ARG A 496 38.60 65.27 166.98
CA ARG A 496 38.58 66.41 165.99
C ARG A 496 39.72 66.47 164.95
N GLY A 497 39.55 67.00 163.72
CA GLY A 497 38.40 67.60 162.97
C GLY A 497 38.69 67.64 161.44
N GLN A 498 37.72 67.73 160.50
CA GLN A 498 37.06 68.95 159.91
C GLN A 498 38.03 69.93 159.19
N GLN A 499 37.73 70.63 158.06
CA GLN A 499 36.60 70.66 157.09
C GLN A 499 36.94 71.60 155.86
N GLU A 500 36.26 71.43 154.71
CA GLU A 500 35.97 72.41 153.60
C GLU A 500 36.99 73.00 152.56
N ALA A 501 36.50 72.98 151.29
CA ALA A 501 36.38 74.06 150.28
C ALA A 501 37.55 74.71 149.47
N ALA A 502 37.21 74.98 148.19
CA ALA A 502 37.64 76.06 147.28
C ALA A 502 38.92 75.96 146.38
N SER A 503 38.65 75.76 145.07
CA SER A 503 39.30 76.39 143.89
C SER A 503 40.62 75.89 143.24
N ALA A 504 40.50 75.65 141.92
CA ALA A 504 41.44 75.99 140.82
C ALA A 504 42.85 75.35 140.65
N ARG A 505 42.92 74.42 139.67
CA ARG A 505 43.91 74.32 138.54
C ARG A 505 45.42 74.06 138.84
N ARG A 506 45.93 72.86 138.45
CA ARG A 506 46.76 72.63 137.21
C ARG A 506 47.41 71.23 137.10
N ARG A 507 47.32 70.63 135.89
CA ARG A 507 48.28 69.73 135.17
C ARG A 507 48.65 68.35 135.79
N GLU A 508 48.96 67.28 135.05
CA GLU A 508 48.78 66.75 133.65
C GLU A 508 49.39 65.29 133.70
N ALA A 509 49.06 64.24 132.93
CA ALA A 509 48.05 63.94 131.88
C ALA A 509 47.95 62.39 131.66
N ALA A 510 47.26 61.94 130.59
CA ALA A 510 47.32 60.61 129.93
C ALA A 510 46.86 59.33 130.70
N THR A 511 45.54 59.09 130.81
CA THR A 511 44.85 57.82 131.24
C THR A 511 43.48 57.69 130.51
N THR A 512 42.60 56.67 130.55
CA THR A 512 42.49 55.31 131.20
C THR A 512 41.43 54.45 130.43
N PRO A 513 41.48 53.09 130.39
CA PRO A 513 40.38 52.25 129.86
C PRO A 513 39.40 51.68 130.94
N LYS A 514 38.26 51.12 130.49
CA LYS A 514 37.33 50.14 131.14
C LYS A 514 36.28 50.57 132.23
N VAL A 515 35.06 50.00 132.09
CA VAL A 515 34.12 49.44 133.14
C VAL A 515 32.94 50.27 133.78
N ILE A 516 31.69 49.96 133.34
CA ILE A 516 30.44 49.52 134.07
C ILE A 516 29.58 50.45 135.03
N VAL A 517 28.26 50.62 134.70
CA VAL A 517 26.98 50.74 135.52
C VAL A 517 26.33 52.08 136.05
N GLN A 518 25.08 52.28 135.59
CA GLN A 518 23.78 52.85 136.13
C GLN A 518 23.57 54.06 137.11
N ARG A 519 22.69 55.02 136.67
CA ARG A 519 21.53 55.74 137.33
C ARG A 519 21.72 56.59 138.63
N PRO A 520 20.71 57.39 139.12
CA PRO A 520 19.46 57.94 138.52
C PRO A 520 19.13 59.45 138.83
N THR A 521 18.09 60.03 138.16
CA THR A 521 17.21 61.19 138.61
C THR A 521 17.87 62.57 138.89
N ALA A 522 17.23 63.76 138.97
CA ALA A 522 15.89 64.33 138.67
C ALA A 522 15.98 65.89 138.80
N GLU A 523 15.05 66.77 138.37
CA GLU A 523 14.14 66.80 137.21
C GLU A 523 13.61 68.24 136.91
N LEU A 524 13.24 68.46 135.63
CA LEU A 524 12.19 69.31 135.00
C LEU A 524 11.40 70.41 135.76
N ALA A 525 11.06 71.50 135.02
CA ALA A 525 9.85 72.33 135.26
C ALA A 525 9.50 73.33 134.11
N VAL A 526 10.47 74.05 133.54
CA VAL A 526 10.17 75.29 132.76
C VAL A 526 10.44 75.22 131.25
N MET A 527 11.29 74.30 130.78
CA MET A 527 11.70 74.24 129.35
C MET A 527 10.64 73.65 128.40
N GLU A 528 9.52 73.12 128.92
CA GLU A 528 8.61 72.31 128.11
C GLU A 528 7.71 73.12 127.17
N ARG A 529 7.20 74.28 127.60
CA ARG A 529 6.11 74.99 126.87
C ARG A 529 6.55 75.59 125.53
N THR A 530 7.78 76.09 125.41
CA THR A 530 8.33 76.61 124.14
C THR A 530 8.87 75.49 123.25
N VAL A 531 9.40 74.42 123.84
CA VAL A 531 9.97 73.28 123.10
C VAL A 531 8.89 72.39 122.49
N VAL A 532 7.69 72.29 123.10
CA VAL A 532 6.56 71.54 122.51
C VAL A 532 6.10 72.15 121.18
N GLY A 533 5.91 73.47 121.10
CA GLY A 533 5.45 74.12 119.86
C GLY A 533 6.40 73.89 118.68
N LEU A 534 7.70 74.16 118.87
CA LEU A 534 8.72 73.95 117.84
C LEU A 534 8.93 72.47 117.46
N ARG A 535 8.60 71.52 118.35
CA ARG A 535 8.57 70.08 118.02
C ARG A 535 7.35 69.71 117.18
N GLN A 536 6.20 70.34 117.41
CA GLN A 536 4.95 70.04 116.72
C GLN A 536 5.02 70.50 115.25
N GLU A 537 5.53 71.71 114.98
CA GLU A 537 5.83 72.17 113.61
C GLU A 537 6.86 71.28 112.91
N ASN A 538 7.86 70.78 113.63
CA ASN A 538 8.84 69.81 113.12
C ASN A 538 8.23 68.43 112.79
N SER A 539 7.13 68.01 113.43
CA SER A 539 6.43 66.76 113.09
C SER A 539 5.72 66.93 111.76
N ASN A 540 4.89 67.97 111.65
CA ASN A 540 4.08 68.23 110.47
C ASN A 540 4.94 68.40 109.19
N LEU A 541 6.09 69.08 109.29
CA LEU A 541 7.04 69.22 108.18
C LEU A 541 7.77 67.91 107.82
N LYS A 542 7.95 66.98 108.77
CA LYS A 542 8.51 65.65 108.46
C LYS A 542 7.48 64.76 107.77
N GLU A 543 6.23 64.81 108.22
CA GLU A 543 5.12 64.04 107.63
C GLU A 543 4.87 64.45 106.17
N THR A 544 4.83 65.76 105.86
CA THR A 544 4.69 66.22 104.46
C THR A 544 5.88 65.83 103.57
N VAL A 545 7.11 65.91 104.09
CA VAL A 545 8.31 65.46 103.35
C VAL A 545 8.36 63.93 103.18
N GLN A 546 7.81 63.15 104.11
CA GLN A 546 7.68 61.70 103.95
C GLN A 546 6.61 61.33 102.92
N SER A 547 5.45 62.01 102.92
CA SER A 547 4.40 61.87 101.91
C SER A 547 4.95 62.11 100.49
N GLN A 548 5.60 63.25 100.27
CA GLN A 548 6.19 63.61 98.97
C GLN A 548 7.29 62.63 98.51
N ARG A 549 8.00 61.98 99.44
CA ARG A 549 8.97 60.91 99.11
C ARG A 549 8.27 59.63 98.66
N GLN A 550 7.18 59.24 99.31
CA GLN A 550 6.41 58.05 98.93
C GLN A 550 5.75 58.23 97.55
N GLU A 551 5.24 59.41 97.24
CA GLU A 551 4.71 59.77 95.91
C GLU A 551 5.81 59.76 94.83
N MET A 552 6.99 60.31 95.14
CA MET A 552 8.17 60.24 94.27
C MET A 552 8.63 58.79 94.02
N GLU A 553 8.48 57.90 95.00
CA GLU A 553 8.83 56.49 94.87
C GLU A 553 7.78 55.67 94.10
N SER A 554 6.48 55.99 94.20
CA SER A 554 5.46 55.37 93.35
C SER A 554 5.61 55.80 91.90
N LEU A 555 5.71 57.11 91.62
CA LEU A 555 5.88 57.62 90.26
C LEU A 555 7.14 57.09 89.57
N ARG A 556 8.22 56.81 90.32
CA ARG A 556 9.42 56.13 89.80
C ARG A 556 9.17 54.66 89.45
N ARG A 557 8.44 53.92 90.29
CA ARG A 557 8.05 52.53 90.00
C ARG A 557 7.11 52.45 88.79
N ASP A 558 6.17 53.38 88.68
CA ASP A 558 5.23 53.46 87.55
C ASP A 558 5.96 53.82 86.24
N LEU A 559 6.90 54.77 86.27
CA LEU A 559 7.77 55.08 85.12
C LEU A 559 8.65 53.89 84.71
N GLN A 560 9.20 53.11 85.66
CA GLN A 560 9.93 51.88 85.35
C GLN A 560 9.02 50.82 84.72
N GLY A 561 7.81 50.62 85.26
CA GLY A 561 6.82 49.69 84.70
C GLY A 561 6.32 50.08 83.30
N MET A 562 6.13 51.37 83.04
CA MET A 562 5.83 51.89 81.70
C MET A 562 7.01 51.73 80.75
N SER A 563 8.24 52.01 81.20
CA SER A 563 9.45 51.86 80.38
C SER A 563 9.70 50.40 79.99
N ALA A 564 9.44 49.44 80.88
CA ALA A 564 9.49 48.01 80.58
C ALA A 564 8.49 47.65 79.49
N ARG A 565 7.19 47.96 79.68
CA ARG A 565 6.13 47.67 78.70
C ARG A 565 6.39 48.32 77.33
N LEU A 566 6.96 49.53 77.30
CA LEU A 566 7.35 50.19 76.04
C LEU A 566 8.57 49.54 75.38
N SER A 567 9.45 48.89 76.16
CA SER A 567 10.54 48.06 75.63
C SER A 567 10.00 46.73 75.07
N ASP A 568 9.08 46.09 75.78
CA ASP A 568 8.46 44.82 75.39
C ASP A 568 7.66 44.98 74.09
N ILE A 569 6.76 45.96 74.03
CA ILE A 569 5.98 46.32 72.82
C ILE A 569 6.91 46.70 71.66
N ARG A 570 8.06 47.33 71.94
CA ARG A 570 9.05 47.65 70.89
C ARG A 570 9.77 46.40 70.40
N GLY A 571 10.03 45.42 71.25
CA GLY A 571 10.51 44.09 70.88
C GLY A 571 9.50 43.37 69.98
N GLU A 572 8.28 43.19 70.48
CA GLU A 572 7.16 42.55 69.75
C GLU A 572 6.91 43.19 68.38
N LEU A 573 6.90 44.52 68.27
CA LEU A 573 6.72 45.22 67.00
C LEU A 573 7.91 45.01 66.04
N THR A 574 9.13 44.88 66.57
CA THR A 574 10.34 44.61 65.76
C THR A 574 10.36 43.17 65.27
N ASP A 575 9.97 42.21 66.11
CA ASP A 575 9.89 40.79 65.75
C ASP A 575 8.72 40.53 64.78
N GLN A 576 7.55 41.17 64.95
CA GLN A 576 6.47 41.12 63.97
C GLN A 576 6.91 41.67 62.59
N GLN A 577 7.59 42.82 62.56
CA GLN A 577 8.15 43.36 61.31
C GLN A 577 9.20 42.43 60.68
N LYS A 578 9.98 41.72 61.51
CA LYS A 578 10.96 40.72 61.05
C LYS A 578 10.25 39.48 60.48
N GLU A 579 9.22 38.95 61.13
CA GLU A 579 8.41 37.84 60.63
C GLU A 579 7.70 38.21 59.31
N GLU A 580 7.11 39.40 59.21
CA GLU A 580 6.52 39.91 57.97
C GLU A 580 7.56 40.04 56.84
N LEU A 581 8.78 40.51 57.15
CA LEU A 581 9.88 40.58 56.18
C LEU A 581 10.41 39.20 55.78
N GLU A 582 10.45 38.22 56.70
CA GLU A 582 10.88 36.85 56.42
C GLU A 582 9.83 36.09 55.59
N GLY A 583 8.54 36.22 55.92
CA GLY A 583 7.43 35.70 55.11
C GLY A 583 7.31 36.41 53.73
N SER A 584 7.71 37.67 53.63
CA SER A 584 7.79 38.37 52.34
C SER A 584 9.00 37.96 51.50
N LYS A 585 10.15 37.67 52.13
CA LYS A 585 11.30 37.04 51.47
C LYS A 585 11.00 35.61 51.03
N HIS A 586 10.19 34.86 51.78
CA HIS A 586 9.75 33.52 51.38
C HIS A 586 8.88 33.59 50.11
N ARG A 587 7.84 34.44 50.12
CA ARG A 587 6.98 34.68 48.95
C ARG A 587 7.73 35.21 47.73
N LEU A 588 8.75 36.04 47.92
CA LEU A 588 9.63 36.46 46.82
C LEU A 588 10.42 35.28 46.25
N ARG A 589 10.99 34.40 47.07
CA ARG A 589 11.69 33.19 46.61
C ARG A 589 10.77 32.18 45.93
N GLU A 590 9.54 32.03 46.41
CA GLU A 590 8.50 31.21 45.77
C GLU A 590 8.19 31.76 44.37
N VAL A 591 7.94 33.07 44.26
CA VAL A 591 7.70 33.74 42.96
C VAL A 591 8.93 33.73 42.05
N GLU A 592 10.15 33.83 42.57
CA GLU A 592 11.39 33.69 41.81
C GLU A 592 11.59 32.25 41.28
N ALA A 593 11.28 31.24 42.09
CA ALA A 593 11.34 29.83 41.72
C ALA A 593 10.26 29.49 40.68
N GLU A 594 9.01 29.96 40.87
CA GLU A 594 7.96 29.86 39.86
C GLU A 594 8.39 30.58 38.58
N LEU A 595 8.91 31.80 38.64
CA LEU A 595 9.36 32.54 37.46
C LEU A 595 10.50 31.82 36.73
N ALA A 596 11.42 31.16 37.45
CA ALA A 596 12.44 30.31 36.86
C ALA A 596 11.83 29.09 36.18
N GLU A 597 10.90 28.39 36.83
CA GLU A 597 10.20 27.22 36.28
C GLU A 597 9.37 27.59 35.02
N LYS A 598 8.69 28.75 35.02
CA LYS A 598 7.97 29.27 33.85
C LYS A 598 8.93 29.68 32.72
N LYS A 599 10.10 30.25 33.03
CA LYS A 599 11.15 30.56 32.04
C LYS A 599 11.73 29.29 31.42
N GLU A 600 11.98 28.25 32.20
CA GLU A 600 12.45 26.95 31.73
C GLU A 600 11.40 26.28 30.83
N LYS A 601 10.12 26.31 31.24
CA LYS A 601 9.00 25.83 30.41
C LYS A 601 8.84 26.64 29.12
N LEU A 602 9.04 27.96 29.15
CA LEU A 602 9.07 28.79 27.94
C LEU A 602 10.26 28.45 27.04
N ALA A 603 11.47 28.24 27.58
CA ALA A 603 12.63 27.85 26.80
C ALA A 603 12.40 26.51 26.07
N LYS A 604 11.87 25.50 26.77
CA LYS A 604 11.50 24.21 26.20
C LYS A 604 10.39 24.32 25.13
N LEU A 605 9.42 25.23 25.31
CA LEU A 605 8.40 25.49 24.29
C LEU A 605 8.97 26.22 23.06
N THR A 606 9.93 27.13 23.23
CA THR A 606 10.66 27.77 22.13
C THR A 606 11.50 26.76 21.36
N GLU A 607 12.25 25.90 22.06
CA GLU A 607 13.03 24.81 21.45
C GLU A 607 12.15 23.84 20.67
N VAL A 608 10.99 23.45 21.21
CA VAL A 608 10.00 22.64 20.49
C VAL A 608 9.44 23.37 19.27
N ALA A 609 9.17 24.69 19.36
CA ALA A 609 8.70 25.49 18.23
C ALA A 609 9.77 25.68 17.14
N GLU A 610 11.04 25.83 17.50
CA GLU A 610 12.17 25.90 16.57
C GLU A 610 12.41 24.56 15.87
N ASN A 611 12.37 23.45 16.61
CA ASN A 611 12.42 22.10 16.04
C ASN A 611 11.24 21.82 15.10
N GLN A 612 10.02 22.23 15.46
CA GLN A 612 8.85 22.13 14.57
C GLN A 612 8.99 23.03 13.34
N ALA A 613 9.55 24.24 13.47
CA ALA A 613 9.81 25.12 12.34
C ALA A 613 10.87 24.53 11.39
N ALA A 614 11.92 23.90 11.91
CA ALA A 614 12.93 23.19 11.14
C ALA A 614 12.33 21.98 10.40
N GLN A 615 11.55 21.14 11.09
CA GLN A 615 10.84 20.01 10.47
C GLN A 615 9.85 20.47 9.38
N LEU A 616 9.14 21.57 9.58
CA LEU A 616 8.25 22.16 8.57
C LEU A 616 9.03 22.74 7.38
N ALA A 617 10.21 23.31 7.59
CA ALA A 617 11.08 23.79 6.52
C ALA A 617 11.65 22.62 5.70
N GLU A 618 12.07 21.54 6.36
CA GLU A 618 12.55 20.34 5.69
C GLU A 618 11.43 19.64 4.91
N ALA A 619 10.26 19.44 5.52
CA ALA A 619 9.09 18.85 4.87
C ALA A 619 8.68 19.64 3.61
N ARG A 620 8.74 20.98 3.65
CA ARG A 620 8.53 21.83 2.47
C ARG A 620 9.62 21.61 1.40
N ALA A 621 10.89 21.54 1.79
CA ALA A 621 12.00 21.28 0.86
C ALA A 621 11.91 19.87 0.23
N GLN A 622 11.46 18.87 0.97
CA GLN A 622 11.15 17.53 0.44
C GLN A 622 9.95 17.60 -0.52
N GLN A 623 8.87 18.32 -0.17
CA GLN A 623 7.70 18.50 -1.03
C GLN A 623 8.05 19.21 -2.35
N GLU A 624 8.95 20.20 -2.35
CA GLU A 624 9.43 20.88 -3.55
C GLU A 624 10.33 19.95 -4.42
N LYS A 625 11.14 19.09 -3.80
CA LYS A 625 11.88 18.01 -4.49
C LYS A 625 10.93 17.00 -5.15
N HIS A 626 9.86 16.58 -4.46
CA HIS A 626 8.85 15.69 -5.04
C HIS A 626 8.05 16.38 -6.16
N ARG A 627 7.69 17.66 -6.01
CA ARG A 627 7.01 18.45 -7.04
C ARG A 627 7.85 18.61 -8.31
N SER A 628 9.14 18.88 -8.16
CA SER A 628 10.08 18.97 -9.30
C SER A 628 10.50 17.61 -9.88
N ALA A 629 10.32 16.50 -9.14
CA ALA A 629 10.38 15.15 -9.70
C ALA A 629 9.12 14.82 -10.52
N LEU A 630 7.93 15.10 -9.98
CA LEU A 630 6.65 14.92 -10.68
C LEU A 630 6.57 15.74 -11.96
N GLY A 631 6.97 17.01 -11.94
CA GLY A 631 7.02 17.85 -13.15
C GLY A 631 7.96 17.32 -14.24
N ARG A 632 9.07 16.66 -13.84
CA ARG A 632 9.97 15.96 -14.78
C ARG A 632 9.35 14.67 -15.34
N MET A 633 8.62 13.90 -14.52
CA MET A 633 7.88 12.72 -14.98
C MET A 633 6.72 13.10 -15.92
N GLN A 634 5.98 14.17 -15.62
CA GLN A 634 4.96 14.72 -16.51
C GLN A 634 5.58 15.18 -17.83
N SER A 635 6.67 15.96 -17.78
CA SER A 635 7.41 16.37 -18.99
C SER A 635 7.99 15.19 -19.80
N ALA A 636 8.17 14.00 -19.20
CA ALA A 636 8.55 12.78 -19.91
C ALA A 636 7.32 12.08 -20.51
N LEU A 637 6.22 11.99 -19.75
CA LEU A 637 4.92 11.49 -20.21
C LEU A 637 4.40 12.27 -21.41
N ASP A 638 4.41 13.61 -21.35
CA ASP A 638 4.00 14.51 -22.44
C ASP A 638 4.79 14.21 -23.73
N ARG A 639 6.10 13.95 -23.61
CA ARG A 639 6.96 13.58 -24.74
C ARG A 639 6.65 12.19 -25.29
N THR A 640 6.37 11.22 -24.43
CA THR A 640 5.94 9.88 -24.87
C THR A 640 4.53 9.89 -25.46
N GLU A 641 3.63 10.74 -24.99
CA GLU A 641 2.30 10.94 -25.58
C GLU A 641 2.39 11.57 -26.98
N VAL A 642 3.23 12.60 -27.16
CA VAL A 642 3.50 13.17 -28.48
C VAL A 642 4.14 12.13 -29.39
N GLY A 643 5.10 11.35 -28.89
CA GLY A 643 5.70 10.23 -29.62
C GLY A 643 4.69 9.14 -30.01
N SER A 644 3.73 8.82 -29.14
CA SER A 644 2.65 7.88 -29.45
C SER A 644 1.74 8.42 -30.55
N LYS A 645 1.31 9.69 -30.44
CA LYS A 645 0.45 10.36 -31.44
C LYS A 645 1.15 10.48 -32.80
N ASP A 646 2.46 10.74 -32.82
CA ASP A 646 3.29 10.73 -34.03
C ASP A 646 3.40 9.32 -34.66
N LEU A 647 3.45 8.25 -33.85
CA LEU A 647 3.47 6.87 -34.34
C LEU A 647 2.09 6.40 -34.80
N GLU A 648 1.03 6.76 -34.07
CA GLU A 648 -0.37 6.53 -34.43
C GLU A 648 -0.69 7.18 -35.78
N ALA A 649 -0.37 8.47 -35.96
CA ALA A 649 -0.59 9.18 -37.23
C ALA A 649 0.21 8.58 -38.41
N ARG A 650 1.41 8.04 -38.16
CA ARG A 650 2.18 7.29 -39.20
C ARG A 650 1.53 5.95 -39.52
N LEU A 651 1.01 5.24 -38.52
CA LEU A 651 0.37 3.94 -38.69
C LEU A 651 -1.00 4.08 -39.36
N GLU A 652 -1.74 5.16 -39.09
CA GLU A 652 -2.93 5.56 -39.84
C GLU A 652 -2.59 5.95 -41.28
N ALA A 653 -1.51 6.71 -41.53
CA ALA A 653 -1.06 7.02 -42.90
C ALA A 653 -0.67 5.77 -43.71
N GLU A 654 -0.02 4.78 -43.09
CA GLU A 654 0.26 3.49 -43.75
C GLU A 654 -1.00 2.65 -43.96
N ARG A 655 -2.00 2.70 -43.04
CA ARG A 655 -3.32 2.08 -43.27
C ARG A 655 -4.03 2.71 -44.46
N CYS A 656 -4.13 4.04 -44.53
CA CYS A 656 -4.71 4.72 -45.68
C CYS A 656 -4.02 4.35 -47.00
N ARG A 657 -2.68 4.20 -47.01
CA ARG A 657 -1.92 3.72 -48.18
C ARG A 657 -2.26 2.27 -48.55
N ALA A 658 -2.44 1.41 -47.57
CA ALA A 658 -2.86 0.02 -47.79
C ALA A 658 -4.31 -0.08 -48.29
N ASP A 659 -5.22 0.72 -47.73
CA ASP A 659 -6.62 0.80 -48.13
C ASP A 659 -6.76 1.40 -49.55
N GLU A 660 -5.98 2.44 -49.90
CA GLU A 660 -5.89 2.96 -51.27
C GLU A 660 -5.35 1.91 -52.26
N ALA A 661 -4.35 1.11 -51.86
CA ALA A 661 -3.83 0.04 -52.70
C ALA A 661 -4.86 -1.08 -52.90
N ALA A 662 -5.54 -1.49 -51.82
CA ALA A 662 -6.60 -2.49 -51.85
C ALA A 662 -7.81 -2.03 -52.69
N ALA A 663 -8.19 -0.75 -52.59
CA ALA A 663 -9.22 -0.14 -53.41
C ALA A 663 -8.86 -0.20 -54.91
N ARG A 664 -7.62 0.17 -55.28
CA ARG A 664 -7.14 0.09 -56.67
C ARG A 664 -7.15 -1.34 -57.19
N THR A 665 -6.68 -2.33 -56.42
CA THR A 665 -6.78 -3.75 -56.83
C THR A 665 -8.23 -4.22 -56.98
N CYS A 666 -9.14 -3.75 -56.12
CA CYS A 666 -10.56 -4.08 -56.23
C CYS A 666 -11.22 -3.41 -57.46
N GLU A 667 -10.81 -2.19 -57.83
CA GLU A 667 -11.22 -1.55 -59.08
C GLU A 667 -10.66 -2.28 -60.32
N GLU A 668 -9.39 -2.69 -60.29
CA GLU A 668 -8.79 -3.53 -61.35
C GLU A 668 -9.51 -4.87 -61.51
N GLU A 669 -9.84 -5.56 -60.40
CA GLU A 669 -10.66 -6.77 -60.40
C GLU A 669 -12.09 -6.52 -60.92
N ARG A 670 -12.72 -5.40 -60.54
CA ARG A 670 -14.06 -5.04 -61.01
C ARG A 670 -14.06 -4.74 -62.51
N ILE A 671 -13.05 -4.01 -63.01
CA ILE A 671 -12.87 -3.75 -64.45
C ILE A 671 -12.60 -5.06 -65.19
N ALA A 672 -11.79 -5.98 -64.64
CA ALA A 672 -11.58 -7.30 -65.24
C ALA A 672 -12.87 -8.14 -65.28
N ALA A 673 -13.70 -8.08 -64.25
CA ALA A 673 -15.00 -8.74 -64.21
C ALA A 673 -16.02 -8.12 -65.20
N GLU A 674 -16.08 -6.78 -65.27
CA GLU A 674 -16.90 -6.04 -66.23
C GLU A 674 -16.48 -6.38 -67.68
N MET A 675 -15.19 -6.33 -67.99
CA MET A 675 -14.62 -6.69 -69.30
C MET A 675 -14.85 -8.17 -69.64
N SER A 676 -14.77 -9.08 -68.66
CA SER A 676 -15.13 -10.48 -68.84
C SER A 676 -16.62 -10.66 -69.14
N SER A 677 -17.50 -9.92 -68.44
CA SER A 677 -18.94 -9.97 -68.68
C SER A 677 -19.32 -9.44 -70.07
N LEU A 678 -18.70 -8.34 -70.51
CA LEU A 678 -18.81 -7.80 -71.87
C LEU A 678 -18.24 -8.80 -72.89
N GLY A 679 -17.12 -9.47 -72.59
CA GLY A 679 -16.58 -10.54 -73.41
C GLY A 679 -17.55 -11.73 -73.61
N HIS A 680 -18.35 -12.05 -72.59
CA HIS A 680 -19.40 -13.06 -72.69
C HIS A 680 -20.66 -12.56 -73.41
N GLN A 681 -21.10 -11.33 -73.15
CA GLN A 681 -22.22 -10.68 -73.86
C GLN A 681 -21.92 -10.56 -75.36
N CYS A 682 -20.78 -9.96 -75.73
CA CYS A 682 -20.32 -9.86 -77.11
C CYS A 682 -20.05 -11.23 -77.77
N ARG A 683 -19.95 -12.34 -77.03
CA ARG A 683 -19.95 -13.70 -77.60
C ARG A 683 -21.39 -14.20 -77.82
N GLY A 684 -22.26 -14.02 -76.84
CA GLY A 684 -23.69 -14.36 -76.92
C GLY A 684 -24.42 -13.62 -78.04
N GLU A 685 -24.16 -12.31 -78.19
CA GLU A 685 -24.73 -11.46 -79.23
C GLU A 685 -24.25 -11.89 -80.61
N ARG A 686 -22.93 -12.05 -80.85
CA ARG A 686 -22.43 -12.58 -82.13
C ARG A 686 -22.95 -13.99 -82.45
N HIS A 687 -23.16 -14.84 -81.45
CA HIS A 687 -23.85 -16.12 -81.68
C HIS A 687 -25.34 -15.94 -82.01
N ALA A 688 -26.03 -14.99 -81.38
CA ALA A 688 -27.42 -14.65 -81.69
C ALA A 688 -27.58 -14.02 -83.08
N GLU A 689 -26.66 -13.16 -83.51
CA GLU A 689 -26.55 -12.57 -84.85
C GLU A 689 -26.26 -13.65 -85.90
N VAL A 690 -25.29 -14.55 -85.65
CA VAL A 690 -25.03 -15.70 -86.54
C VAL A 690 -26.25 -16.61 -86.62
N ILE A 691 -26.95 -16.87 -85.51
CA ILE A 691 -28.20 -17.64 -85.52
C ILE A 691 -29.33 -16.88 -86.23
N ALA A 692 -29.37 -15.55 -86.14
CA ALA A 692 -30.35 -14.70 -86.84
C ALA A 692 -30.09 -14.74 -88.35
N HIS A 693 -28.86 -14.46 -88.80
CA HIS A 693 -28.48 -14.58 -90.21
C HIS A 693 -28.61 -16.02 -90.75
N GLN A 694 -28.34 -17.05 -89.95
CA GLN A 694 -28.63 -18.44 -90.34
C GLN A 694 -30.15 -18.67 -90.48
N LYS A 695 -30.99 -18.14 -89.59
CA LYS A 695 -32.46 -18.20 -89.70
C LYS A 695 -32.97 -17.39 -90.89
N GLU A 696 -32.40 -16.22 -91.17
CA GLU A 696 -32.74 -15.40 -92.33
C GLU A 696 -32.33 -16.09 -93.63
N ALA A 697 -31.09 -16.55 -93.75
CA ALA A 697 -30.59 -17.31 -94.89
C ALA A 697 -31.36 -18.63 -95.08
N LEU A 698 -31.77 -19.33 -94.02
CA LEU A 698 -32.68 -20.47 -94.11
C LEU A 698 -34.10 -20.05 -94.51
N SER A 699 -34.59 -18.89 -94.08
CA SER A 699 -35.88 -18.34 -94.53
C SER A 699 -35.83 -17.92 -95.99
N GLU A 700 -34.68 -17.42 -96.47
CA GLU A 700 -34.46 -17.01 -97.85
C GLU A 700 -34.23 -18.22 -98.75
N LEU A 701 -33.48 -19.23 -98.31
CA LEU A 701 -33.38 -20.52 -98.98
C LEU A 701 -34.75 -21.23 -99.03
N ARG A 702 -35.58 -21.13 -97.98
CA ARG A 702 -36.98 -21.63 -97.99
C ARG A 702 -37.90 -20.80 -98.88
N LYS A 703 -37.70 -19.49 -99.01
CA LYS A 703 -38.41 -18.64 -99.99
C LYS A 703 -37.98 -18.98 -101.42
N ARG A 704 -36.68 -19.01 -101.70
CA ARG A 704 -36.10 -19.41 -102.99
C ARG A 704 -36.50 -20.84 -103.36
N LEU A 705 -36.58 -21.78 -102.40
CA LEU A 705 -37.16 -23.11 -102.63
C LEU A 705 -38.65 -23.03 -102.98
N LYS A 706 -39.47 -22.28 -102.23
CA LYS A 706 -40.89 -22.06 -102.59
C LYS A 706 -41.08 -21.33 -103.92
N GLU A 707 -40.14 -20.49 -104.33
CA GLU A 707 -40.14 -19.80 -105.61
C GLU A 707 -39.72 -20.75 -106.75
N LEU A 708 -38.72 -21.61 -106.52
CA LEU A 708 -38.32 -22.69 -107.44
C LEU A 708 -39.39 -23.80 -107.55
N GLU A 709 -40.09 -24.14 -106.47
CA GLU A 709 -41.27 -25.01 -106.46
C GLU A 709 -42.44 -24.38 -107.25
N ARG A 710 -42.56 -23.04 -107.24
CA ARG A 710 -43.50 -22.31 -108.10
C ARG A 710 -43.01 -22.08 -109.53
N THR A 711 -41.75 -22.39 -109.87
CA THR A 711 -41.13 -22.06 -111.17
C THR A 711 -40.35 -23.20 -111.84
N ARG A 712 -40.57 -24.46 -111.45
CA ARG A 712 -40.09 -25.64 -112.21
C ARG A 712 -41.22 -26.29 -113.02
N PRO A 713 -41.35 -25.98 -114.32
CA PRO A 713 -42.50 -26.41 -115.13
C PRO A 713 -42.41 -27.87 -115.60
N SER A 714 -43.56 -28.54 -115.65
CA SER A 714 -43.84 -29.53 -116.69
C SER A 714 -44.11 -28.80 -118.00
N ALA A 715 -43.63 -29.30 -119.14
CA ALA A 715 -43.56 -28.54 -120.38
C ALA A 715 -44.58 -29.00 -121.44
N ALA A 716 -45.50 -28.11 -121.84
CA ALA A 716 -46.10 -28.08 -123.18
C ALA A 716 -46.79 -26.72 -123.46
N ALA A 717 -46.63 -26.24 -124.70
CA ALA A 717 -47.48 -25.29 -125.43
C ALA A 717 -48.02 -24.02 -124.72
N SER A 718 -47.39 -22.87 -124.99
CA SER A 718 -48.02 -21.81 -125.82
C SER A 718 -46.97 -20.78 -126.30
N GLN A 719 -47.34 -19.95 -127.28
CA GLN A 719 -46.52 -18.87 -127.83
C GLN A 719 -46.69 -17.55 -127.04
N ASP A 720 -45.92 -16.52 -127.44
CA ASP A 720 -46.15 -15.10 -127.15
C ASP A 720 -46.04 -14.57 -125.70
N GLN A 721 -44.97 -14.96 -124.97
CA GLN A 721 -44.46 -14.16 -123.83
C GLN A 721 -42.97 -13.75 -123.88
N ALA A 722 -42.27 -14.03 -124.99
CA ALA A 722 -40.88 -13.56 -125.17
C ALA A 722 -40.76 -12.03 -125.36
N ALA A 723 -41.80 -11.36 -125.84
CA ALA A 723 -41.78 -9.93 -126.18
C ALA A 723 -41.95 -8.98 -124.97
N GLN A 724 -42.52 -9.44 -123.84
CA GLN A 724 -42.86 -8.56 -122.72
C GLN A 724 -41.78 -8.47 -121.63
N GLN A 725 -40.82 -9.41 -121.57
CA GLN A 725 -39.80 -9.41 -120.52
C GLN A 725 -38.55 -8.57 -120.85
N GLN A 726 -38.36 -8.15 -122.10
CA GLN A 726 -37.28 -7.22 -122.48
C GLN A 726 -37.57 -5.74 -122.15
N GLN A 727 -38.83 -5.37 -121.85
CA GLN A 727 -39.16 -4.00 -121.39
C GLN A 727 -38.98 -3.82 -119.87
N VAL A 728 -39.14 -4.87 -119.06
CA VAL A 728 -39.09 -4.77 -117.59
C VAL A 728 -37.65 -4.67 -117.04
N THR A 729 -36.64 -5.12 -117.81
CA THR A 729 -35.22 -4.97 -117.46
C THR A 729 -34.66 -3.57 -117.76
N LEU A 730 -35.21 -2.85 -118.75
CA LEU A 730 -34.88 -1.45 -119.01
C LEU A 730 -35.50 -0.53 -117.95
N LEU A 731 -36.79 -0.71 -117.62
CA LEU A 731 -37.48 0.05 -116.58
C LEU A 731 -36.97 -0.21 -115.14
N LYS A 732 -36.08 -1.19 -114.94
CA LYS A 732 -35.34 -1.38 -113.68
C LYS A 732 -33.95 -0.71 -113.66
N LYS A 733 -33.49 -0.12 -114.76
CA LYS A 733 -32.26 0.67 -114.81
C LYS A 733 -32.52 2.14 -114.44
N GLU A 734 -33.64 2.70 -114.92
CA GLU A 734 -34.05 4.09 -114.66
C GLU A 734 -34.53 4.31 -113.20
N LEU A 735 -35.05 3.26 -112.55
CA LEU A 735 -35.44 3.28 -111.12
C LEU A 735 -34.25 3.40 -110.14
N ALA A 736 -33.02 3.27 -110.63
CA ALA A 736 -31.80 3.61 -109.89
C ALA A 736 -31.39 5.09 -110.05
N GLU A 737 -31.63 5.69 -111.22
CA GLU A 737 -31.23 7.07 -111.52
C GLU A 737 -32.19 8.11 -110.91
N LEU A 738 -33.48 7.78 -110.76
CA LEU A 738 -34.45 8.67 -110.08
C LEU A 738 -34.36 8.65 -108.55
N ARG A 739 -33.45 7.88 -107.93
CA ARG A 739 -33.00 8.11 -106.54
C ARG A 739 -31.76 8.99 -106.43
N ALA A 740 -31.12 9.34 -107.55
CA ALA A 740 -29.87 10.13 -107.55
C ALA A 740 -30.08 11.64 -107.78
N LYS A 741 -31.32 12.12 -108.02
CA LYS A 741 -31.60 13.53 -108.38
C LYS A 741 -32.76 14.22 -107.63
N GLN A 742 -33.19 13.68 -106.48
CA GLN A 742 -34.10 14.37 -105.53
C GLN A 742 -33.56 14.34 -104.09
N ALA A 743 -32.25 14.54 -103.93
CA ALA A 743 -31.58 14.74 -102.64
C ALA A 743 -30.51 15.85 -102.70
N MET A 744 -30.74 16.88 -103.52
CA MET A 744 -29.89 18.08 -103.65
C MET A 744 -30.72 19.34 -103.39
N ALA A 745 -31.34 19.39 -102.21
CA ALA A 745 -32.14 20.52 -101.76
C ALA A 745 -32.15 20.70 -100.22
N GLU A 746 -31.11 20.28 -99.48
CA GLU A 746 -30.82 20.83 -98.14
C GLU A 746 -29.37 20.54 -97.65
N THR A 747 -28.72 21.60 -97.15
CA THR A 747 -27.54 21.66 -96.24
C THR A 747 -26.27 20.79 -96.42
N ARG A 748 -25.25 21.46 -96.98
CA ARG A 748 -23.77 21.45 -96.71
C ARG A 748 -23.43 21.60 -95.19
N PRO A 749 -22.16 21.52 -94.68
CA PRO A 749 -20.85 20.93 -95.11
C PRO A 749 -20.43 19.69 -94.24
N ALA A 750 -19.49 18.78 -94.55
CA ALA A 750 -18.16 18.78 -95.18
C ALA A 750 -16.94 19.06 -94.25
N ILE A 751 -16.20 18.00 -93.89
CA ILE A 751 -14.78 18.00 -93.46
C ILE A 751 -14.07 16.82 -94.15
N GLY A 752 -12.82 17.01 -94.58
CA GLY A 752 -11.95 15.95 -95.14
C GLY A 752 -10.52 16.08 -94.60
N GLY A 753 -9.81 14.95 -94.49
CA GLY A 753 -8.43 14.89 -93.98
C GLY A 753 -7.40 15.48 -94.94
N ALA A 754 -6.22 15.84 -94.40
CA ALA A 754 -5.19 16.59 -95.12
C ALA A 754 -3.97 15.75 -95.53
N SER A 755 -3.25 16.23 -96.54
CA SER A 755 -1.79 16.01 -96.69
C SER A 755 -1.14 17.26 -97.31
N ALA A 756 0.14 17.48 -97.01
CA ALA A 756 0.81 18.78 -97.15
C ALA A 756 1.08 19.24 -98.60
N GLY A 757 1.13 20.56 -98.78
CA GLY A 757 1.60 21.27 -99.98
C GLY A 757 1.81 22.75 -99.67
N ASP A 758 2.89 23.35 -100.18
CA ASP A 758 3.42 24.63 -99.73
C ASP A 758 2.62 25.91 -100.13
N ALA A 759 2.96 26.98 -99.39
CA ALA A 759 2.89 28.40 -99.78
C ALA A 759 1.56 29.21 -99.66
N ARG A 760 1.66 30.19 -98.73
CA ARG A 760 1.24 31.61 -98.85
C ARG A 760 -0.25 32.02 -98.82
N GLN A 761 -0.53 32.75 -97.73
CA GLN A 761 -1.13 34.10 -97.68
C GLN A 761 -2.66 34.29 -97.62
N LEU A 762 -3.06 34.97 -96.52
CA LEU A 762 -4.22 35.85 -96.33
C LEU A 762 -5.62 35.21 -96.18
N GLY A 763 -6.33 35.54 -95.08
CA GLY A 763 -7.79 35.42 -95.00
C GLY A 763 -8.41 34.87 -93.70
N ALA A 764 -7.65 34.25 -92.79
CA ALA A 764 -8.22 33.53 -91.65
C ALA A 764 -8.33 34.37 -90.36
N SER A 765 -9.44 35.11 -90.18
CA SER A 765 -9.71 35.85 -88.93
C SER A 765 -11.11 35.63 -88.33
N GLY A 766 -12.13 35.34 -89.16
CA GLY A 766 -13.51 35.16 -88.66
C GLY A 766 -13.83 33.78 -88.06
N VAL A 767 -13.36 32.70 -88.67
CA VAL A 767 -13.86 31.33 -88.39
C VAL A 767 -13.25 30.71 -87.13
N ALA A 768 -11.95 30.92 -86.90
CA ALA A 768 -11.23 30.31 -85.76
C ALA A 768 -11.81 30.71 -84.39
N ARG A 769 -12.32 31.93 -84.27
CA ARG A 769 -12.85 32.48 -83.01
C ARG A 769 -14.22 31.90 -82.61
N ILE A 770 -14.99 31.43 -83.59
CA ILE A 770 -16.28 30.76 -83.34
C ILE A 770 -16.02 29.29 -82.97
N ALA A 771 -15.12 28.63 -83.70
CA ALA A 771 -14.71 27.26 -83.42
C ALA A 771 -14.08 27.10 -82.03
N SER A 772 -13.23 28.05 -81.59
CA SER A 772 -12.75 28.06 -80.19
C SER A 772 -13.92 28.23 -79.24
N SER A 773 -14.74 29.27 -79.38
CA SER A 773 -15.84 29.54 -78.44
C SER A 773 -16.86 28.39 -78.29
N ALA A 774 -17.04 27.56 -79.32
CA ALA A 774 -17.86 26.36 -79.24
C ALA A 774 -17.19 25.26 -78.40
N ALA A 775 -15.90 24.99 -78.63
CA ALA A 775 -15.11 24.04 -77.84
C ALA A 775 -14.93 24.53 -76.39
N ASP A 776 -14.74 25.84 -76.19
CA ASP A 776 -14.66 26.50 -74.88
C ASP A 776 -15.99 26.33 -74.12
N LEU A 777 -17.14 26.58 -74.76
CA LEU A 777 -18.48 26.36 -74.18
C LEU A 777 -18.80 24.88 -73.93
N GLU A 778 -18.27 23.96 -74.73
CA GLU A 778 -18.43 22.51 -74.51
C GLU A 778 -17.53 22.02 -73.37
N ALA A 779 -16.32 22.56 -73.23
CA ALA A 779 -15.44 22.34 -72.09
C ALA A 779 -16.01 22.95 -70.80
N GLU A 780 -16.58 24.16 -70.83
CA GLU A 780 -17.30 24.76 -69.70
C GLU A 780 -18.52 23.93 -69.31
N ARG A 781 -19.30 23.42 -70.27
CA ARG A 781 -20.42 22.51 -69.98
C ARG A 781 -19.96 21.17 -69.41
N ALA A 782 -18.85 20.62 -69.91
CA ALA A 782 -18.25 19.40 -69.37
C ALA A 782 -17.78 19.62 -67.93
N ALA A 783 -17.05 20.70 -67.65
CA ALA A 783 -16.59 21.08 -66.31
C ALA A 783 -17.76 21.42 -65.37
N HIS A 784 -18.82 22.07 -65.85
CA HIS A 784 -20.04 22.31 -65.07
C HIS A 784 -20.84 21.03 -64.79
N LYS A 785 -20.78 20.03 -65.68
CA LYS A 785 -21.34 18.70 -65.41
C LYS A 785 -20.47 17.96 -64.40
N GLU A 786 -19.15 17.89 -64.60
CA GLU A 786 -18.20 17.21 -63.73
C GLU A 786 -18.23 17.80 -62.30
N THR A 787 -18.18 19.12 -62.15
CA THR A 787 -18.33 19.77 -60.84
C THR A 787 -19.69 19.53 -60.19
N ARG A 788 -20.78 19.41 -60.97
CA ARG A 788 -22.09 18.99 -60.45
C ARG A 788 -22.06 17.52 -60.00
N ASP A 789 -21.56 16.62 -60.82
CA ASP A 789 -21.50 15.17 -60.56
C ASP A 789 -20.63 14.91 -59.30
N CYS A 790 -19.51 15.63 -59.14
CA CYS A 790 -18.68 15.64 -57.93
C CYS A 790 -19.42 16.18 -56.69
N LEU A 791 -20.21 17.24 -56.83
CA LEU A 791 -21.00 17.77 -55.71
C LEU A 791 -22.12 16.81 -55.29
N GLU A 792 -22.82 16.19 -56.24
CA GLU A 792 -23.84 15.15 -55.96
C GLU A 792 -23.21 13.92 -55.27
N LEU A 793 -22.00 13.50 -55.69
CA LEU A 793 -21.25 12.45 -55.01
C LEU A 793 -20.84 12.84 -53.58
N SER A 794 -20.36 14.07 -53.38
CA SER A 794 -19.98 14.58 -52.03
C SER A 794 -21.18 14.68 -51.08
N GLU A 795 -22.37 15.00 -51.61
CA GLU A 795 -23.61 14.97 -50.84
C GLU A 795 -24.04 13.53 -50.52
N HIS A 796 -23.87 12.59 -51.47
CA HIS A 796 -24.19 11.19 -51.23
C HIS A 796 -23.32 10.59 -50.11
N THR A 797 -22.00 10.84 -50.11
CA THR A 797 -21.10 10.35 -49.06
C THR A 797 -21.39 11.01 -47.71
N TYR A 798 -21.66 12.32 -47.67
CA TYR A 798 -22.12 13.01 -46.46
C TYR A 798 -23.42 12.40 -45.89
N LEU A 799 -24.43 12.16 -46.75
CA LEU A 799 -25.70 11.57 -46.33
C LEU A 799 -25.55 10.11 -45.89
N SER A 800 -24.61 9.35 -46.47
CA SER A 800 -24.27 8.00 -46.02
C SER A 800 -23.62 8.04 -44.62
N LEU A 801 -22.63 8.91 -44.42
CA LEU A 801 -21.97 9.14 -43.13
C LEU A 801 -22.98 9.57 -42.05
N LEU A 802 -23.90 10.49 -42.35
CA LEU A 802 -24.90 10.96 -41.39
C LEU A 802 -25.82 9.81 -40.91
N ARG A 803 -26.23 8.91 -41.83
CA ARG A 803 -27.02 7.70 -41.49
C ARG A 803 -26.20 6.70 -40.67
N GLY A 804 -24.93 6.49 -41.03
CA GLY A 804 -24.02 5.62 -40.28
C GLY A 804 -23.82 6.09 -38.84
N LEU A 805 -23.55 7.38 -38.64
CA LEU A 805 -23.42 8.01 -37.32
C LEU A 805 -24.74 8.00 -36.54
N ALA A 806 -25.89 8.24 -37.18
CA ALA A 806 -27.20 8.15 -36.54
C ALA A 806 -27.46 6.73 -36.00
N SER A 807 -27.22 5.70 -36.83
CA SER A 807 -27.37 4.29 -36.46
C SER A 807 -26.42 3.90 -35.32
N GLY A 808 -25.13 4.26 -35.43
CA GLY A 808 -24.12 3.97 -34.42
C GLY A 808 -24.29 4.69 -33.07
N LEU A 809 -25.15 5.72 -33.02
CA LEU A 809 -25.47 6.48 -31.80
C LEU A 809 -26.89 6.22 -31.28
N GLU A 810 -27.59 5.25 -31.86
CA GLU A 810 -28.96 4.83 -31.54
C GLU A 810 -29.98 5.98 -31.67
N LEU A 811 -29.88 6.79 -32.75
CA LEU A 811 -30.85 7.83 -33.06
C LEU A 811 -31.92 7.32 -34.04
N GLU A 812 -33.16 7.18 -33.56
CA GLU A 812 -34.31 6.66 -34.33
C GLU A 812 -34.63 7.47 -35.60
N SER A 813 -34.35 8.77 -35.59
CA SER A 813 -34.43 9.63 -36.78
C SER A 813 -33.45 10.80 -36.70
N VAL A 814 -32.98 11.26 -37.85
CA VAL A 814 -32.12 12.44 -38.00
C VAL A 814 -32.62 13.23 -39.22
N GLN A 815 -32.76 14.55 -39.05
CA GLN A 815 -33.28 15.46 -40.08
C GLN A 815 -32.20 15.83 -41.11
N GLY A 816 -32.55 16.59 -42.14
CA GLY A 816 -31.59 17.03 -43.15
C GLY A 816 -31.15 15.97 -44.18
N LEU A 817 -31.79 14.79 -44.17
CA LEU A 817 -31.45 13.65 -45.05
C LEU A 817 -31.92 13.77 -46.51
N ARG A 818 -32.60 14.87 -46.88
CA ARG A 818 -32.95 15.22 -48.27
C ARG A 818 -31.70 15.63 -49.06
N SER A 819 -31.72 15.50 -50.39
CA SER A 819 -30.70 16.10 -51.27
C SER A 819 -30.94 17.61 -51.45
N MET A 820 -29.86 18.37 -51.60
CA MET A 820 -29.86 19.80 -51.94
C MET A 820 -30.04 20.05 -53.45
N ALA A 821 -29.94 19.01 -54.29
CA ALA A 821 -30.07 19.12 -55.73
C ALA A 821 -31.46 19.64 -56.14
N HIS A 822 -31.48 20.55 -57.11
CA HIS A 822 -32.69 21.18 -57.70
C HIS A 822 -33.59 21.97 -56.72
N LEU A 823 -33.19 22.16 -55.46
CA LEU A 823 -33.95 22.96 -54.49
C LEU A 823 -33.75 24.49 -54.68
N PRO A 824 -34.79 25.32 -54.46
CA PRO A 824 -34.65 26.78 -54.40
C PRO A 824 -33.77 27.19 -53.21
N ARG A 825 -33.21 28.41 -53.25
CA ARG A 825 -32.28 28.90 -52.21
C ARG A 825 -32.89 28.82 -50.81
N ASP A 826 -34.10 29.32 -50.65
CA ASP A 826 -34.83 29.36 -49.38
C ASP A 826 -35.10 27.97 -48.77
N GLU A 827 -35.15 26.90 -49.58
CA GLU A 827 -35.23 25.52 -49.09
C GLU A 827 -33.85 24.94 -48.79
N ARG A 828 -32.82 25.28 -49.56
CA ARG A 828 -31.42 24.91 -49.25
C ARG A 828 -30.93 25.54 -47.95
N ASP A 829 -31.30 26.78 -47.67
CA ASP A 829 -30.95 27.47 -46.42
C ASP A 829 -31.70 26.90 -45.21
N ARG A 830 -32.85 26.25 -45.41
CA ARG A 830 -33.54 25.45 -44.37
C ARG A 830 -32.87 24.09 -44.18
N LEU A 831 -32.63 23.37 -45.28
CA LEU A 831 -31.98 22.06 -45.28
C LEU A 831 -30.54 22.12 -44.72
N ALA A 832 -29.84 23.24 -44.89
CA ALA A 832 -28.58 23.51 -44.20
C ALA A 832 -28.73 23.56 -42.68
N ARG A 833 -29.76 24.25 -42.16
CA ARG A 833 -30.05 24.33 -40.71
C ARG A 833 -30.47 22.97 -40.15
N GLU A 834 -31.33 22.23 -40.86
CA GLU A 834 -31.67 20.84 -40.48
C GLU A 834 -30.41 19.96 -40.33
N ARG A 835 -29.38 20.18 -41.17
CA ARG A 835 -28.09 19.48 -41.11
C ARG A 835 -27.18 19.97 -39.99
N GLU A 836 -27.19 21.26 -39.65
CA GLU A 836 -26.48 21.83 -38.49
C GLU A 836 -27.11 21.35 -37.16
N GLU A 837 -28.44 21.28 -37.09
CA GLU A 837 -29.20 20.72 -35.97
C GLU A 837 -28.94 19.21 -35.82
N ALA A 838 -28.92 18.46 -36.93
CA ALA A 838 -28.50 17.05 -36.95
C ALA A 838 -27.06 16.85 -36.44
N ALA A 839 -26.10 17.62 -36.94
CA ALA A 839 -24.70 17.52 -36.55
C ALA A 839 -24.45 17.89 -35.07
N SER A 840 -25.16 18.89 -34.56
CA SER A 840 -25.09 19.29 -33.15
C SER A 840 -25.76 18.28 -32.21
N LEU A 841 -26.89 17.67 -32.61
CA LEU A 841 -27.52 16.55 -31.89
C LEU A 841 -26.59 15.33 -31.81
N LEU A 842 -25.98 14.91 -32.93
CA LEU A 842 -24.97 13.84 -32.98
C LEU A 842 -23.80 14.16 -32.04
N THR A 843 -23.30 15.39 -32.08
CA THR A 843 -22.20 15.86 -31.21
C THR A 843 -22.57 15.81 -29.73
N GLN A 844 -23.81 16.21 -29.36
CA GLN A 844 -24.30 16.13 -27.99
C GLN A 844 -24.41 14.69 -27.51
N ARG A 845 -24.92 13.78 -28.36
CA ARG A 845 -25.03 12.35 -28.07
C ARG A 845 -23.66 11.70 -27.83
N VAL A 846 -22.65 12.04 -28.66
CA VAL A 846 -21.25 11.62 -28.45
C VAL A 846 -20.68 12.14 -27.14
N ARG A 847 -20.92 13.42 -26.77
CA ARG A 847 -20.46 13.98 -25.49
C ARG A 847 -21.06 13.24 -24.29
N LEU A 848 -22.37 12.98 -24.32
CA LEU A 848 -23.06 12.22 -23.26
C LEU A 848 -22.54 10.77 -23.15
N PHE A 849 -22.20 10.12 -24.26
CA PHE A 849 -21.52 8.82 -24.23
C PHE A 849 -20.11 8.91 -23.64
N LYS A 850 -19.31 9.93 -24.00
CA LYS A 850 -17.97 10.15 -23.42
C LYS A 850 -18.03 10.39 -21.92
N GLU A 851 -18.96 11.20 -21.43
CA GLU A 851 -19.18 11.40 -19.99
C GLU A 851 -19.62 10.10 -19.28
N ARG A 852 -20.49 9.30 -19.91
CA ARG A 852 -20.94 8.02 -19.37
C ARG A 852 -19.82 6.96 -19.34
N LEU A 853 -18.88 7.04 -20.27
CA LEU A 853 -17.66 6.20 -20.29
C LEU A 853 -16.70 6.63 -19.18
N GLY A 854 -16.35 7.92 -19.07
CA GLY A 854 -15.50 8.43 -17.99
C GLY A 854 -16.02 8.05 -16.60
N ARG A 855 -17.32 8.24 -16.34
CA ARG A 855 -17.95 7.83 -15.05
C ARG A 855 -17.93 6.31 -14.81
N LYS A 856 -17.81 5.48 -15.84
CA LYS A 856 -17.59 4.02 -15.71
C LYS A 856 -16.11 3.71 -15.48
N GLU A 857 -15.21 4.41 -16.14
CA GLU A 857 -13.75 4.29 -15.96
C GLU A 857 -13.36 4.67 -14.53
N ASP A 858 -13.89 5.78 -13.99
CA ASP A 858 -13.75 6.19 -12.59
C ASP A 858 -14.22 5.11 -11.60
N LEU A 859 -15.36 4.47 -11.90
CA LEU A 859 -15.94 3.39 -11.09
C LEU A 859 -15.11 2.11 -11.17
N LEU A 860 -14.60 1.75 -12.34
CA LEU A 860 -13.69 0.62 -12.54
C LEU A 860 -12.37 0.83 -11.80
N GLN A 861 -11.77 2.02 -11.87
CA GLN A 861 -10.61 2.38 -11.05
C GLN A 861 -10.93 2.32 -9.54
N GLY A 862 -12.18 2.62 -9.14
CA GLY A 862 -12.67 2.38 -7.79
C GLY A 862 -12.56 0.90 -7.39
N TYR A 863 -13.14 0.01 -8.20
CA TYR A 863 -13.05 -1.43 -7.98
C TYR A 863 -11.61 -1.97 -8.05
N GLU A 864 -10.73 -1.44 -8.90
CA GLU A 864 -9.31 -1.81 -8.94
C GLU A 864 -8.58 -1.45 -7.63
N ARG A 865 -8.85 -0.25 -7.08
CA ARG A 865 -8.32 0.18 -5.78
C ARG A 865 -8.83 -0.71 -4.65
N ASP A 866 -10.09 -1.11 -4.69
CA ASP A 866 -10.69 -1.98 -3.67
C ASP A 866 -10.21 -3.44 -3.79
N LEU A 867 -10.01 -3.95 -5.01
CA LEU A 867 -9.33 -5.23 -5.25
C LEU A 867 -7.87 -5.22 -4.78
N ALA A 868 -7.16 -4.10 -4.90
CA ALA A 868 -5.81 -3.95 -4.35
C ALA A 868 -5.81 -3.99 -2.80
N LYS A 869 -6.77 -3.31 -2.15
CA LYS A 869 -6.97 -3.41 -0.68
C LYS A 869 -7.31 -4.83 -0.25
N LEU A 870 -8.18 -5.53 -0.98
CA LEU A 870 -8.57 -6.91 -0.69
C LEU A 870 -7.37 -7.86 -0.77
N ARG A 871 -6.51 -7.75 -1.80
CA ARG A 871 -5.27 -8.54 -1.90
C ARG A 871 -4.31 -8.26 -0.73
N GLN A 872 -4.16 -6.99 -0.33
CA GLN A 872 -3.35 -6.64 0.84
C GLN A 872 -3.93 -7.21 2.15
N ALA A 873 -5.26 -7.20 2.31
CA ALA A 873 -5.94 -7.80 3.45
C ALA A 873 -5.80 -9.34 3.45
N GLU A 874 -5.87 -9.98 2.29
CA GLU A 874 -5.66 -11.42 2.08
C GLU A 874 -4.21 -11.82 2.41
N GLU A 875 -3.22 -11.06 1.94
CA GLU A 875 -1.81 -11.24 2.33
C GLU A 875 -1.61 -11.12 3.86
N LEU A 876 -2.22 -10.13 4.50
CA LEU A 876 -2.13 -9.93 5.95
C LEU A 876 -2.84 -11.04 6.73
N ALA A 877 -3.99 -11.52 6.23
CA ALA A 877 -4.69 -12.69 6.77
C ALA A 877 -3.85 -13.96 6.62
N GLY A 878 -3.23 -14.17 5.46
CA GLY A 878 -2.30 -15.28 5.22
C GLY A 878 -1.09 -15.25 6.15
N LYS A 879 -0.44 -14.09 6.30
CA LYS A 879 0.67 -13.88 7.24
C LYS A 879 0.26 -14.16 8.69
N ARG A 880 -0.95 -13.75 9.10
CA ARG A 880 -1.54 -14.06 10.42
C ARG A 880 -1.86 -15.54 10.59
N SER A 881 -2.38 -16.23 9.57
CA SER A 881 -2.61 -17.69 9.64
C SER A 881 -1.30 -18.42 9.89
N HIS A 882 -0.25 -18.15 9.10
CA HIS A 882 1.07 -18.78 9.28
C HIS A 882 1.64 -18.55 10.69
N GLN A 883 1.41 -17.38 11.30
CA GLN A 883 1.77 -17.12 12.69
C GLN A 883 0.96 -17.96 13.68
N VAL A 884 -0.36 -18.07 13.50
CA VAL A 884 -1.24 -18.93 14.33
C VAL A 884 -0.89 -20.41 14.18
N ASP A 885 -0.62 -20.87 12.96
CA ASP A 885 -0.23 -22.25 12.65
C ASP A 885 1.13 -22.62 13.27
N SER A 886 2.09 -21.68 13.22
CA SER A 886 3.39 -21.80 13.90
C SER A 886 3.23 -21.87 15.42
N LEU A 887 2.45 -20.95 16.02
CA LEU A 887 2.19 -20.94 17.46
C LEU A 887 1.43 -22.21 17.90
N ALA A 888 0.51 -22.72 17.08
CA ALA A 888 -0.17 -23.98 17.32
C ALA A 888 0.79 -25.18 17.23
N GLN A 889 1.82 -25.13 16.39
CA GLN A 889 2.88 -26.14 16.35
C GLN A 889 3.81 -26.07 17.57
N ASP A 890 4.17 -24.88 18.02
CA ASP A 890 4.95 -24.67 19.26
C ASP A 890 4.17 -25.09 20.52
N LEU A 891 2.85 -24.90 20.53
CA LEU A 891 1.99 -25.40 21.61
C LEU A 891 1.85 -26.93 21.58
N ARG A 892 1.82 -27.57 20.40
CA ARG A 892 1.84 -29.03 20.27
C ARG A 892 3.17 -29.62 20.76
N SER A 893 4.31 -29.10 20.30
CA SER A 893 5.63 -29.61 20.70
C SER A 893 5.92 -29.40 22.19
N ARG A 894 5.49 -28.28 22.78
CA ARG A 894 5.53 -28.06 24.25
C ARG A 894 4.57 -28.99 25.00
N GLY A 895 3.42 -29.34 24.42
CA GLY A 895 2.52 -30.35 24.97
C GLY A 895 3.18 -31.72 25.03
N GLU A 896 3.81 -32.15 23.94
CA GLU A 896 4.60 -33.37 23.83
C GLU A 896 5.77 -33.39 24.83
N GLU A 897 6.52 -32.29 24.98
CA GLU A 897 7.57 -32.14 25.99
C GLU A 897 7.00 -32.29 27.42
N VAL A 898 5.89 -31.61 27.73
CA VAL A 898 5.23 -31.67 29.04
C VAL A 898 4.75 -33.09 29.36
N ASP A 899 4.21 -33.83 28.39
CA ASP A 899 3.76 -35.21 28.60
C ASP A 899 4.92 -36.21 28.72
N LEU A 900 6.00 -36.04 27.95
CA LEU A 900 7.26 -36.79 28.16
C LEU A 900 7.86 -36.52 29.56
N LEU A 901 7.86 -35.26 30.00
CA LEU A 901 8.30 -34.88 31.36
C LEU A 901 7.40 -35.49 32.43
N ARG A 902 6.07 -35.44 32.27
CA ARG A 902 5.10 -36.12 33.15
C ARG A 902 5.33 -37.63 33.21
N GLU A 903 5.60 -38.28 32.09
CA GLU A 903 5.87 -39.72 32.05
C GLU A 903 7.18 -40.05 32.76
N SER A 904 8.25 -39.28 32.52
CA SER A 904 9.54 -39.42 33.23
C SER A 904 9.39 -39.22 34.74
N LEU A 905 8.51 -38.29 35.16
CA LEU A 905 8.17 -38.04 36.55
C LEU A 905 7.34 -39.18 37.16
N SER A 906 6.49 -39.86 36.38
CA SER A 906 5.82 -41.09 36.85
C SER A 906 6.83 -42.22 37.01
N ARG A 907 7.60 -42.52 35.95
CA ARG A 907 8.64 -43.57 35.97
C ARG A 907 9.59 -43.42 37.17
N THR A 908 10.04 -42.20 37.48
CA THR A 908 10.90 -41.93 38.65
C THR A 908 10.16 -42.04 39.99
N LYS A 909 8.89 -41.62 40.10
CA LYS A 909 8.04 -41.87 41.28
C LYS A 909 7.83 -43.37 41.51
N ASP A 910 7.62 -44.14 40.45
CA ASP A 910 7.37 -45.58 40.52
C ASP A 910 8.63 -46.36 40.92
N VAL A 911 9.80 -46.01 40.36
CA VAL A 911 11.10 -46.51 40.82
C VAL A 911 11.32 -46.17 42.30
N LEU A 912 11.10 -44.92 42.73
CA LEU A 912 11.22 -44.52 44.13
C LEU A 912 10.23 -45.27 45.05
N ASN A 913 9.03 -45.58 44.57
CA ASN A 913 8.05 -46.37 45.32
C ASN A 913 8.44 -47.85 45.38
N GLN A 914 9.05 -48.40 44.32
CA GLN A 914 9.64 -49.74 44.31
C GLN A 914 10.83 -49.82 45.28
N GLU A 915 11.73 -48.83 45.29
CA GLU A 915 12.82 -48.72 46.26
C GLU A 915 12.30 -48.60 47.70
N LYS A 916 11.24 -47.83 47.96
CA LYS A 916 10.59 -47.77 49.29
C LYS A 916 10.04 -49.13 49.71
N ARG A 917 9.38 -49.86 48.80
CA ARG A 917 8.88 -51.23 49.04
C ARG A 917 10.04 -52.19 49.35
N ILE A 918 11.09 -52.18 48.53
CA ILE A 918 12.30 -53.01 48.71
C ILE A 918 13.01 -52.67 50.04
N ASN A 919 13.22 -51.40 50.35
CA ASN A 919 13.82 -50.98 51.62
C ASN A 919 12.95 -51.36 52.83
N THR A 920 11.62 -51.35 52.70
CA THR A 920 10.70 -51.81 53.75
C THR A 920 10.80 -53.32 53.95
N ALA A 921 10.83 -54.10 52.85
CA ALA A 921 11.05 -55.54 52.90
C ALA A 921 12.43 -55.91 53.46
N ILE A 922 13.49 -55.15 53.13
CA ILE A 922 14.84 -55.32 53.70
C ILE A 922 14.83 -54.97 55.20
N LYS A 923 14.14 -53.91 55.63
CA LYS A 923 13.97 -53.58 57.05
C LYS A 923 13.22 -54.67 57.80
N GLN A 924 12.13 -55.22 57.24
CA GLN A 924 11.40 -56.34 57.82
C GLN A 924 12.25 -57.62 57.88
N LYS A 925 12.97 -57.96 56.81
CA LYS A 925 13.89 -59.11 56.77
C LYS A 925 15.04 -58.96 57.78
N LYS A 926 15.58 -57.74 57.95
CA LYS A 926 16.56 -57.42 59.00
C LYS A 926 15.96 -57.50 60.40
N ALA A 927 14.74 -57.00 60.62
CA ALA A 927 14.05 -57.12 61.91
C ALA A 927 13.80 -58.60 62.29
N LEU A 928 13.44 -59.45 61.32
CA LEU A 928 13.34 -60.90 61.51
C LEU A 928 14.70 -61.54 61.83
N HIS A 929 15.78 -61.16 61.14
CA HIS A 929 17.13 -61.64 61.47
C HIS A 929 17.62 -61.15 62.85
N SER A 930 17.30 -59.92 63.24
CA SER A 930 17.60 -59.40 64.59
C SER A 930 16.78 -60.12 65.67
N GLY A 931 15.51 -60.45 65.40
CA GLY A 931 14.69 -61.27 66.29
C GLY A 931 15.23 -62.69 66.46
N GLN A 932 15.70 -63.32 65.37
CA GLN A 932 16.33 -64.65 65.43
C GLN A 932 17.71 -64.62 66.12
N ASN A 933 18.50 -63.56 65.93
CA ASN A 933 19.83 -63.43 66.53
C ASN A 933 19.83 -63.14 68.04
N LEU A 934 18.69 -62.85 68.68
CA LEU A 934 18.58 -62.86 70.15
C LEU A 934 18.18 -64.23 70.73
N ALA A 935 17.87 -65.24 69.90
CA ALA A 935 17.46 -66.57 70.32
C ALA A 935 18.49 -67.69 70.01
N ALA A 936 19.57 -67.36 69.30
CA ALA A 936 20.52 -68.33 68.73
C ALA A 936 21.90 -68.40 69.42
N THR A 937 22.06 -67.84 70.63
CA THR A 937 23.34 -67.81 71.36
C THR A 937 23.65 -69.13 72.10
N THR A 938 23.48 -70.28 71.41
CA THR A 938 23.77 -71.61 71.97
C THR A 938 24.23 -72.58 70.86
N ALA A 939 25.16 -73.48 71.18
CA ALA A 939 25.61 -74.64 70.37
C ALA A 939 26.51 -74.43 69.11
N ARG A 940 27.79 -74.08 69.36
CA ARG A 940 28.97 -74.97 69.12
C ARG A 940 29.25 -75.57 67.70
N GLY A 941 30.25 -75.00 66.99
CA GLY A 941 31.09 -75.67 65.96
C GLY A 941 30.63 -75.59 64.48
N SER A 942 31.45 -75.89 63.46
CA SER A 942 32.91 -76.18 63.40
C SER A 942 33.48 -76.17 61.96
N LEU A 943 34.81 -76.04 61.81
CA LEU A 943 35.70 -76.38 60.65
C LEU A 943 35.71 -75.56 59.32
N GLY A 944 36.91 -75.48 58.70
CA GLY A 944 37.18 -75.19 57.27
C GLY A 944 37.36 -73.71 56.87
N ALA A 945 38.53 -73.04 56.80
CA ALA A 945 39.96 -73.36 56.55
C ALA A 945 40.42 -73.17 55.08
N GLY A 946 41.32 -72.18 54.85
CA GLY A 946 41.96 -71.89 53.55
C GLY A 946 42.72 -70.54 53.56
N ALA A 947 44.06 -70.56 53.63
CA ALA A 947 44.96 -69.39 53.58
C ALA A 947 45.55 -69.22 52.16
N SER A 948 46.36 -68.22 51.78
CA SER A 948 47.12 -67.14 52.48
C SER A 948 47.24 -65.92 51.52
N GLY A 949 47.83 -64.74 51.81
CA GLY A 949 48.52 -64.10 52.94
C GLY A 949 48.95 -62.68 52.45
N GLY A 950 49.52 -61.72 53.22
CA GLY A 950 49.87 -61.62 54.63
C GLY A 950 50.52 -60.22 54.90
N ALA A 951 51.06 -60.02 56.11
CA ALA A 951 51.82 -58.84 56.59
C ALA A 951 51.08 -57.53 56.99
N HIS A 952 51.35 -57.12 58.24
CA HIS A 952 51.28 -55.80 58.89
C HIS A 952 50.00 -54.93 58.86
N CYS A 953 49.42 -54.74 60.06
CA CYS A 953 48.77 -53.49 60.46
C CYS A 953 49.78 -52.58 61.20
N PRO A 954 49.65 -51.25 61.04
CA PRO A 954 49.67 -50.26 62.12
C PRO A 954 48.22 -49.84 62.49
N PRO A 955 47.97 -49.09 63.59
CA PRO A 955 46.64 -49.00 64.21
C PRO A 955 45.62 -48.13 63.46
N GLU A 956 44.33 -48.29 63.80
CA GLU A 956 43.23 -47.53 63.24
C GLU A 956 43.25 -46.05 63.65
N ASP A 957 43.43 -45.15 62.68
CA ASP A 957 43.10 -43.73 62.87
C ASP A 957 41.58 -43.51 62.68
N VAL A 958 40.87 -43.41 63.81
CA VAL A 958 39.43 -43.11 63.86
C VAL A 958 39.15 -41.68 63.36
N HIS A 959 40.06 -40.73 63.57
CA HIS A 959 39.91 -39.36 63.08
C HIS A 959 40.02 -39.30 61.56
N ALA A 960 40.86 -40.11 60.91
CA ALA A 960 40.89 -40.20 59.44
C ALA A 960 39.54 -40.64 58.85
N LYS A 961 38.83 -41.57 59.49
CA LYS A 961 37.47 -42.01 59.08
C LYS A 961 36.41 -40.93 59.33
N GLU A 962 36.55 -40.11 60.38
CA GLU A 962 35.69 -38.94 60.59
C GLU A 962 35.98 -37.80 59.61
N GLU A 963 37.25 -37.47 59.38
CA GLU A 963 37.72 -36.49 58.39
C GLU A 963 37.18 -36.85 57.00
N ALA A 964 37.31 -38.11 56.57
CA ALA A 964 36.77 -38.57 55.29
C ALA A 964 35.24 -38.38 55.21
N LYS A 965 34.49 -38.70 56.27
CA LYS A 965 33.03 -38.45 56.33
C LYS A 965 32.70 -36.95 56.30
N LYS A 966 33.40 -36.13 57.08
CA LYS A 966 33.23 -34.66 57.15
C LYS A 966 33.56 -34.00 55.81
N ARG A 967 34.62 -34.45 55.13
CA ARG A 967 34.98 -34.06 53.75
C ARG A 967 33.90 -34.46 52.75
N ALA A 968 33.45 -35.72 52.76
CA ALA A 968 32.39 -36.20 51.86
C ALA A 968 31.03 -35.50 52.08
N ILE A 969 30.70 -35.11 53.33
CA ILE A 969 29.51 -34.30 53.64
C ILE A 969 29.69 -32.87 53.11
N ARG A 970 30.83 -32.21 53.38
CA ARG A 970 31.15 -30.88 52.80
C ARG A 970 31.14 -30.89 51.28
N GLU A 971 31.57 -31.98 50.65
CA GLU A 971 31.57 -32.12 49.19
C GLU A 971 30.16 -32.35 48.64
N LYS A 972 29.32 -33.16 49.30
CA LYS A 972 27.89 -33.27 48.96
C LYS A 972 27.15 -31.95 49.14
N ILE A 973 27.50 -31.16 50.15
CA ILE A 973 26.99 -29.78 50.34
C ILE A 973 27.45 -28.90 49.18
N LYS A 974 28.75 -28.83 48.86
CA LYS A 974 29.26 -28.08 47.70
C LYS A 974 28.60 -28.46 46.37
N ARG A 975 28.35 -29.75 46.13
CA ARG A 975 27.64 -30.24 44.94
C ARG A 975 26.19 -29.74 44.91
N LYS A 976 25.47 -29.79 46.04
CA LYS A 976 24.13 -29.20 46.17
C LYS A 976 24.13 -27.68 46.06
N ASP A 977 25.11 -26.97 46.62
CA ASP A 977 25.23 -25.52 46.53
C ASP A 977 25.58 -25.06 45.11
N TYR A 978 26.19 -25.93 44.30
CA TYR A 978 26.39 -25.73 42.86
C TYR A 978 25.09 -25.99 42.11
N GLU A 979 24.46 -27.14 42.32
CA GLU A 979 23.17 -27.56 41.73
C GLU A 979 22.04 -26.56 41.99
N ILE A 980 21.94 -26.03 43.22
CA ILE A 980 21.00 -24.96 43.60
C ILE A 980 21.34 -23.64 42.89
N ARG A 981 22.62 -23.38 42.56
CA ARG A 981 23.02 -22.18 41.81
C ARG A 981 22.76 -22.30 40.31
N THR A 982 23.00 -23.45 39.68
CA THR A 982 22.57 -23.69 38.28
C THR A 982 21.06 -23.65 38.17
N LEU A 983 20.33 -24.37 39.02
CA LEU A 983 18.86 -24.34 39.02
C LEU A 983 18.31 -22.93 39.26
N LYS A 984 18.91 -22.11 40.14
CA LYS A 984 18.53 -20.70 40.28
C LYS A 984 18.85 -19.85 39.06
N ALA A 985 19.99 -20.06 38.39
CA ALA A 985 20.32 -19.34 37.17
C ALA A 985 19.36 -19.71 36.01
N GLU A 986 19.00 -20.98 35.89
CA GLU A 986 17.99 -21.48 34.94
C GLU A 986 16.60 -20.91 35.24
N LEU A 987 16.22 -20.82 36.52
CA LEU A 987 14.94 -20.22 36.94
C LEU A 987 14.90 -18.71 36.64
N MET A 988 15.96 -17.97 36.99
CA MET A 988 16.09 -16.54 36.65
C MET A 988 16.09 -16.30 35.13
N SER A 989 16.69 -17.20 34.34
CA SER A 989 16.59 -17.13 32.87
C SER A 989 15.15 -17.32 32.42
N ARG A 990 14.48 -18.38 32.88
CA ARG A 990 13.08 -18.67 32.52
C ARG A 990 12.10 -17.59 32.97
N GLU A 991 12.33 -16.94 34.12
CA GLU A 991 11.57 -15.77 34.57
C GLU A 991 11.80 -14.56 33.65
N LYS A 992 13.05 -14.33 33.21
CA LYS A 992 13.36 -13.27 32.24
C LYS A 992 12.76 -13.56 30.86
N ASP A 993 12.79 -14.81 30.42
CA ASP A 993 12.20 -15.26 29.16
C ASP A 993 10.67 -15.11 29.20
N LEU A 994 10.02 -15.56 30.28
CA LEU A 994 8.59 -15.37 30.54
C LEU A 994 8.20 -13.89 30.63
N SER A 995 8.99 -13.07 31.32
CA SER A 995 8.79 -11.61 31.36
C SER A 995 8.87 -11.01 29.95
N SER A 996 9.88 -11.41 29.15
CA SER A 996 10.00 -10.94 27.75
C SER A 996 8.88 -11.44 26.83
N ALA A 997 8.26 -12.59 27.14
CA ALA A 997 7.12 -13.12 26.41
C ALA A 997 5.83 -12.40 26.81
N SER A 998 5.63 -12.16 28.11
CA SER A 998 4.51 -11.38 28.65
C SER A 998 4.54 -9.94 28.12
N SER A 999 5.69 -9.24 28.17
CA SER A 999 5.84 -7.91 27.55
C SER A 999 5.59 -7.92 26.04
N ARG A 1000 5.91 -9.02 25.34
CA ARG A 1000 5.58 -9.17 23.91
C ARG A 1000 4.08 -9.41 23.67
N LEU A 1001 3.39 -10.14 24.55
CA LEU A 1001 1.93 -10.30 24.50
C LEU A 1001 1.22 -8.97 24.78
N VAL A 1002 1.59 -8.26 25.84
CA VAL A 1002 1.03 -6.92 26.15
C VAL A 1002 1.24 -5.92 25.01
N ASN A 1003 2.42 -5.93 24.36
CA ASN A 1003 2.67 -5.10 23.18
C ASN A 1003 1.83 -5.53 21.95
N LEU A 1004 1.52 -6.82 21.79
CA LEU A 1004 0.64 -7.33 20.74
C LEU A 1004 -0.84 -7.02 21.02
N GLU A 1005 -1.31 -7.17 22.25
CA GLU A 1005 -2.65 -6.75 22.70
C GLU A 1005 -2.87 -5.26 22.42
N SER A 1006 -1.89 -4.43 22.79
CA SER A 1006 -1.87 -2.99 22.53
C SER A 1006 -1.89 -2.64 21.03
N THR A 1007 -1.12 -3.35 20.19
CA THR A 1007 -1.17 -3.14 18.72
C THR A 1007 -2.37 -3.77 18.02
N LEU A 1008 -3.11 -4.66 18.68
CA LEU A 1008 -4.35 -5.26 18.19
C LEU A 1008 -5.62 -4.52 18.67
N GLY A 1009 -5.50 -3.59 19.63
CA GLY A 1009 -6.63 -2.85 20.19
C GLY A 1009 -7.60 -3.71 20.99
N LEU A 1010 -7.09 -4.78 21.62
CA LEU A 1010 -7.89 -5.67 22.47
C LEU A 1010 -7.97 -5.11 23.91
N PRO A 1011 -9.10 -5.28 24.61
CA PRO A 1011 -9.22 -4.87 26.01
C PRO A 1011 -8.27 -5.68 26.89
N HIS A 1012 -7.68 -5.03 27.89
CA HIS A 1012 -6.66 -5.62 28.76
C HIS A 1012 -7.32 -6.56 29.78
N GLU A 1013 -6.64 -7.61 30.28
CA GLU A 1013 -7.26 -8.58 31.22
C GLU A 1013 -7.81 -7.95 32.52
N SER A 1014 -7.31 -6.77 32.91
CA SER A 1014 -7.83 -5.97 34.02
C SER A 1014 -9.25 -5.42 33.80
N GLU A 1015 -9.75 -5.39 32.57
CA GLU A 1015 -11.12 -5.01 32.23
C GLU A 1015 -12.06 -6.23 32.19
N LEU A 1016 -11.53 -7.41 31.86
CA LEU A 1016 -12.29 -8.68 31.81
C LEU A 1016 -12.56 -9.31 33.18
N THR A 1017 -11.91 -8.82 34.24
CA THR A 1017 -12.06 -9.33 35.62
C THR A 1017 -13.05 -8.51 36.46
N ALA A 1018 -13.79 -7.57 35.85
CA ALA A 1018 -14.80 -6.75 36.53
C ALA A 1018 -16.22 -7.34 36.53
N GLU A 1019 -16.48 -8.44 35.82
CA GLU A 1019 -17.78 -9.15 35.79
C GLU A 1019 -17.63 -10.63 36.20
N SER A 1020 -17.51 -10.89 37.51
CA SER A 1020 -17.62 -12.21 38.16
C SER A 1020 -17.98 -12.09 39.64
#